data_AF-W7YC85-F1
#
_entry.id   AF-W7YC85-F1
#
_cell.length_a   1.000
_cell.length_b   1.000
_cell.length_c   1.000
_cell.angle_alpha   90.00
_cell.angle_beta   90.00
_cell.angle_gamma   90.00
#
_symmetry.space_group_name_H-M   'P 1'
#
loop_
_entity.id
_entity.type
_entity.pdbx_description
1 polymer ?
#
loop_
_entity_poly.entity_id
_entity_poly.type
_entity_poly.pdbx_seq_one_letter_code
_entity_poly.pdbx_strand_id
1 'polypeptide(L)'
;MSAGEVASGAMQNVTSTDWLGQNFGIRFRYNSVGDVTKTDTVKYDQSFGITAGVNDVEMHSGSTLVILNPKVAKGVIYLPQNVPGWNNAVENSDKAHFPNGGVYKNGGVAEGPYAAIAKLNKGKAAFIGDSSPVEDASPAYVREDTGAKKTTYDGFKGEAQDAVFLVQTVEWLAVHEEDYTTFENKGITLDAPTPLLGALEEPATSAEIAGTEPWNTPVAGYKWYDPSTYKAGSYGSGSSGPVVTIPELTSIASARQAADSSYVTVQGVITSEPGIFGGTGFYMQDGTAGIYVYPSKATGYHVGDKVKISAQKTTYNTEAELLSELQITKLDDQASLPTPVALPQNAVNDANQGQLISIQNAVISKYAVVTGSLEFDLVNGSNTNHVRIDSRTNINSDIFKQTYPEGTAVHITGISSIFKGAYQLKLLNLGDIRPSSPAAENHPPVFKEVSPQNTVVGQAFSLKVEATDADGDAIVYSAVSLPDGASFDSAGGLITWTPEQSGSYDIKLKAVDAKGAEATLTVRVTVSAAQTGANHTATLTGPSSAYPETSIDLPIGVLNPVNGFTALDVIVHYDPSKLDVATSPNGDGTLSLADSAVTSSRDGLGLLASGVKPDQGLIRIIMGSAGAQHAVTGSGELLKLHVKLKANLPDGKTDISLSDFQVSLDGTSSTLDTTAATWSIEVKSTDRTALSTAINSAQSLYDQAVVGSNPGQYPADAKSALQQAITAASAVRNNAAATQQELNNAITALTNAVNIFKNAVNPSVPTVPAEKAALVNAITAAQSLYDRSTTGDKIGQYPADAKSALKLAIQNAQVIKNSASATQAQVDAATASLNSAIALFQTKLVSLVPGATKITIQDLSIISKYYGVTSTDPNWSQISKADLFGEGEISIRVLASVAQMIIGDWYVN
;
A
#
# COMPACT_ATOMS: atom_id res chain seq x y z
N MET A 1 -46.56 -7.87 3.55
CA MET A 1 -46.09 -8.64 4.72
C MET A 1 -46.88 -9.92 4.88
N SER A 2 -46.21 -11.02 5.23
CA SER A 2 -46.88 -12.29 5.55
C SER A 2 -47.49 -12.27 6.96
N ALA A 3 -48.44 -13.16 7.26
CA ALA A 3 -49.02 -13.25 8.61
C ALA A 3 -47.97 -13.58 9.69
N GLY A 4 -46.95 -14.39 9.35
CA GLY A 4 -45.85 -14.71 10.26
C GLY A 4 -44.91 -13.54 10.52
N GLU A 5 -44.68 -12.70 9.52
CA GLU A 5 -43.89 -11.47 9.65
C GLU A 5 -44.59 -10.44 10.55
N VAL A 6 -45.89 -10.23 10.34
CA VAL A 6 -46.71 -9.32 11.17
C VAL A 6 -46.72 -9.74 12.65
N ALA A 7 -46.77 -11.04 12.91
CA ALA A 7 -46.77 -11.59 14.27
C ALA A 7 -45.36 -11.75 14.88
N SER A 8 -44.31 -11.43 14.13
CA SER A 8 -42.93 -11.63 14.58
C SER A 8 -42.52 -10.63 15.67
N GLY A 9 -41.52 -11.00 16.46
CA GLY A 9 -40.90 -10.07 17.41
C GLY A 9 -40.25 -8.86 16.73
N ALA A 10 -39.74 -9.01 15.50
CA ALA A 10 -39.14 -7.92 14.73
C ALA A 10 -40.16 -6.81 14.38
N MET A 11 -41.43 -7.19 14.17
CA MET A 11 -42.52 -6.25 13.91
C MET A 11 -43.26 -5.81 15.18
N GLN A 12 -42.80 -6.28 16.36
CA GLN A 12 -43.39 -5.91 17.64
C GLN A 12 -43.22 -4.41 17.87
N ASN A 13 -44.33 -3.72 18.17
CA ASN A 13 -44.38 -2.27 18.40
C ASN A 13 -44.06 -1.40 17.17
N VAL A 14 -44.04 -1.97 15.97
CA VAL A 14 -44.02 -1.16 14.74
C VAL A 14 -45.41 -0.53 14.57
N THR A 15 -45.54 0.72 15.01
CA THR A 15 -46.81 1.47 14.97
C THR A 15 -46.81 2.61 13.95
N SER A 16 -45.72 2.81 13.21
CA SER A 16 -45.54 3.91 12.26
C SER A 16 -44.87 3.42 10.99
N THR A 17 -45.39 3.86 9.85
CA THR A 17 -44.78 3.68 8.52
C THR A 17 -43.77 4.79 8.19
N ASP A 18 -43.59 5.77 9.07
CA ASP A 18 -42.71 6.93 8.86
C ASP A 18 -42.00 7.37 10.14
N TRP A 19 -41.51 6.41 10.92
CA TRP A 19 -40.89 6.71 12.21
C TRP A 19 -39.63 7.59 12.08
N LEU A 20 -38.77 7.34 11.08
CA LEU A 20 -37.56 8.14 10.84
C LEU A 20 -37.92 9.59 10.47
N GLY A 21 -38.92 9.79 9.61
CA GLY A 21 -39.38 11.12 9.23
C GLY A 21 -39.95 11.89 10.43
N GLN A 22 -40.72 11.20 11.28
CA GLN A 22 -41.33 11.79 12.48
C GLN A 22 -40.31 12.14 13.57
N ASN A 23 -39.27 11.34 13.76
CA ASN A 23 -38.34 11.47 14.90
C ASN A 23 -37.03 12.18 14.54
N PHE A 24 -36.52 11.97 13.33
CA PHE A 24 -35.25 12.53 12.88
C PHE A 24 -35.41 13.51 11.72
N GLY A 25 -36.62 13.68 11.17
CA GLY A 25 -36.84 14.59 10.06
C GLY A 25 -36.17 14.13 8.77
N ILE A 26 -35.86 12.84 8.63
CA ILE A 26 -35.17 12.25 7.47
C ILE A 26 -35.89 10.98 7.00
N ARG A 27 -35.86 10.73 5.68
CA ARG A 27 -36.13 9.40 5.07
C ARG A 27 -34.97 8.97 4.19
N PHE A 28 -34.77 7.66 4.06
CA PHE A 28 -33.96 7.11 2.97
C PHE A 28 -34.77 7.15 1.68
N ARG A 29 -34.13 7.57 0.60
CA ARG A 29 -34.62 7.50 -0.77
C ARG A 29 -33.80 6.43 -1.46
N TYR A 30 -34.35 5.22 -1.57
CA TYR A 30 -33.68 4.06 -2.19
C TYR A 30 -33.63 4.19 -3.72
N ASN A 31 -32.93 5.22 -4.17
CA ASN A 31 -32.69 5.51 -5.57
C ASN A 31 -31.37 4.85 -5.97
N SER A 32 -31.32 4.17 -7.11
CA SER A 32 -30.13 3.39 -7.49
C SER A 32 -29.02 4.29 -8.08
N VAL A 33 -28.51 5.23 -7.30
CA VAL A 33 -27.40 6.12 -7.70
C VAL A 33 -26.13 5.28 -7.68
N GLY A 34 -25.55 5.03 -8.86
CA GLY A 34 -24.36 4.19 -9.04
C GLY A 34 -23.09 4.84 -8.46
N ASP A 35 -21.95 4.56 -9.08
CA ASP A 35 -20.66 5.06 -8.58
C ASP A 35 -20.51 6.59 -8.79
N VAL A 36 -20.22 7.33 -7.71
CA VAL A 36 -20.03 8.78 -7.73
C VAL A 36 -18.79 9.16 -6.90
N THR A 37 -17.80 9.81 -7.53
CA THR A 37 -16.48 10.12 -6.93
C THR A 37 -16.23 11.61 -6.69
N LYS A 38 -17.22 12.50 -6.92
CA LYS A 38 -17.06 13.97 -6.81
C LYS A 38 -18.28 14.62 -6.15
N THR A 39 -18.54 14.27 -4.90
CA THR A 39 -19.65 14.85 -4.14
C THR A 39 -19.40 16.31 -3.78
N ASP A 40 -20.47 17.09 -3.69
CA ASP A 40 -20.45 18.44 -3.15
C ASP A 40 -20.53 18.39 -1.61
N THR A 41 -19.48 18.85 -0.95
CA THR A 41 -19.42 18.91 0.53
C THR A 41 -20.01 20.22 1.04
N VAL A 42 -20.87 20.15 2.06
CA VAL A 42 -21.25 21.34 2.82
C VAL A 42 -20.00 21.89 3.50
N LYS A 43 -19.82 23.21 3.52
CA LYS A 43 -18.65 23.84 4.15
C LYS A 43 -18.53 23.41 5.62
N TYR A 44 -17.31 23.18 6.11
CA TYR A 44 -17.07 22.65 7.46
C TYR A 44 -17.73 23.45 8.59
N ASP A 45 -17.82 24.77 8.48
CA ASP A 45 -18.49 25.64 9.46
C ASP A 45 -20.03 25.58 9.36
N GLN A 46 -20.58 24.98 8.30
CA GLN A 46 -21.99 24.70 8.10
C GLN A 46 -22.35 23.22 8.35
N SER A 47 -21.35 22.40 8.70
CA SER A 47 -21.48 20.97 9.00
C SER A 47 -20.93 20.61 10.39
N PHE A 48 -20.81 21.57 11.30
CA PHE A 48 -20.27 21.37 12.66
C PHE A 48 -18.85 20.78 12.69
N GLY A 49 -18.04 21.11 11.68
CA GLY A 49 -16.67 20.64 11.53
C GLY A 49 -16.55 19.31 10.80
N ILE A 50 -17.65 18.58 10.53
CA ILE A 50 -17.63 17.22 9.98
C ILE A 50 -16.91 17.13 8.63
N THR A 51 -16.98 18.20 7.83
CA THR A 51 -16.36 18.25 6.49
C THR A 51 -15.07 19.06 6.47
N ALA A 52 -14.39 19.27 7.61
CA ALA A 52 -13.10 19.95 7.63
C ALA A 52 -12.06 19.09 6.89
N GLY A 53 -11.45 19.67 5.84
CA GLY A 53 -10.51 18.94 4.99
C GLY A 53 -11.15 17.88 4.09
N VAL A 54 -12.48 17.80 4.03
CA VAL A 54 -13.24 16.92 3.13
C VAL A 54 -13.77 17.77 1.97
N ASN A 55 -13.36 17.42 0.76
CA ASN A 55 -13.74 18.03 -0.50
C ASN A 55 -14.55 17.06 -1.38
N ASP A 56 -14.34 15.75 -1.23
CA ASP A 56 -15.09 14.69 -1.90
C ASP A 56 -15.19 13.40 -1.04
N VAL A 57 -16.29 12.68 -1.21
CA VAL A 57 -16.64 11.40 -0.58
C VAL A 57 -17.17 10.48 -1.70
N GLU A 58 -16.75 9.23 -1.72
CA GLU A 58 -17.12 8.25 -2.72
C GLU A 58 -18.39 7.47 -2.33
N MET A 59 -19.25 7.24 -3.32
CA MET A 59 -20.50 6.50 -3.18
C MET A 59 -20.51 5.35 -4.20
N HIS A 60 -20.87 4.14 -3.77
CA HIS A 60 -20.87 2.93 -4.59
C HIS A 60 -22.21 2.21 -4.57
N SER A 61 -23.15 2.64 -5.43
CA SER A 61 -24.49 2.04 -5.50
C SER A 61 -25.26 2.19 -4.19
N GLY A 62 -25.70 3.42 -3.91
CA GLY A 62 -26.34 3.77 -2.64
C GLY A 62 -27.62 4.56 -2.81
N SER A 63 -28.21 4.93 -1.68
CA SER A 63 -29.41 5.76 -1.57
C SER A 63 -29.04 7.23 -1.31
N THR A 64 -29.89 8.18 -1.69
CA THR A 64 -29.86 9.52 -1.09
C THR A 64 -30.84 9.61 0.07
N LEU A 65 -30.87 10.75 0.74
CA LEU A 65 -31.72 11.04 1.87
C LEU A 65 -32.70 12.17 1.53
N VAL A 66 -33.85 12.18 2.20
CA VAL A 66 -34.84 13.26 2.11
C VAL A 66 -34.82 14.01 3.42
N ILE A 67 -34.45 15.29 3.39
CA ILE A 67 -34.60 16.19 4.53
C ILE A 67 -36.07 16.64 4.59
N LEU A 68 -36.83 16.16 5.58
CA LEU A 68 -38.23 16.55 5.80
C LEU A 68 -38.35 17.73 6.77
N ASN A 69 -37.53 17.73 7.83
CA ASN A 69 -37.54 18.77 8.84
C ASN A 69 -36.14 19.34 9.05
N PRO A 70 -35.78 20.41 8.32
CA PRO A 70 -34.47 21.04 8.43
C PRO A 70 -34.12 21.59 9.82
N LYS A 71 -35.12 21.74 10.70
CA LYS A 71 -34.87 22.16 12.09
C LYS A 71 -34.14 21.08 12.89
N VAL A 72 -34.31 19.82 12.54
CA VAL A 72 -33.71 18.68 13.26
C VAL A 72 -32.82 17.83 12.37
N ALA A 73 -32.76 18.10 11.06
CA ALA A 73 -31.98 17.37 10.09
C ALA A 73 -31.17 18.30 9.19
N LYS A 74 -29.97 17.88 8.81
CA LYS A 74 -29.04 18.65 7.98
C LYS A 74 -28.23 17.73 7.09
N GLY A 75 -28.33 17.90 5.77
CA GLY A 75 -27.44 17.30 4.80
C GLY A 75 -26.03 17.86 4.93
N VAL A 76 -25.03 16.99 4.82
CA VAL A 76 -23.60 17.30 4.93
C VAL A 76 -22.81 16.97 3.67
N ILE A 77 -23.24 15.95 2.91
CA ILE A 77 -22.65 15.56 1.62
C ILE A 77 -23.77 15.44 0.59
N TYR A 78 -23.59 16.04 -0.59
CA TYR A 78 -24.56 16.01 -1.68
C TYR A 78 -23.94 15.45 -2.95
N LEU A 79 -24.76 14.88 -3.82
CA LEU A 79 -24.33 14.49 -5.15
C LEU A 79 -23.99 15.73 -5.99
N PRO A 80 -23.05 15.66 -6.95
CA PRO A 80 -22.83 16.76 -7.87
C PRO A 80 -24.06 16.98 -8.76
N GLN A 81 -24.10 18.12 -9.46
CA GLN A 81 -25.09 18.33 -10.52
C GLN A 81 -24.77 17.48 -11.76
N ASN A 82 -25.81 17.06 -12.49
CA ASN A 82 -25.71 16.29 -13.74
C ASN A 82 -25.13 14.88 -13.57
N VAL A 83 -25.47 14.22 -12.46
CA VAL A 83 -25.08 12.81 -12.23
C VAL A 83 -25.75 11.93 -13.28
N PRO A 84 -24.99 11.12 -14.03
CA PRO A 84 -25.58 10.19 -14.99
C PRO A 84 -26.33 9.07 -14.27
N GLY A 85 -27.39 8.58 -14.90
CA GLY A 85 -28.12 7.42 -14.41
C GLY A 85 -27.27 6.15 -14.43
N TRP A 86 -27.43 5.30 -13.42
CA TRP A 86 -26.70 4.04 -13.37
C TRP A 86 -27.35 3.01 -14.29
N ASN A 87 -26.57 2.35 -15.15
CA ASN A 87 -27.11 1.41 -16.13
C ASN A 87 -27.78 0.17 -15.50
N ASN A 88 -27.35 -0.21 -14.30
CA ASN A 88 -27.92 -1.35 -13.58
C ASN A 88 -29.06 -0.97 -12.64
N ALA A 89 -29.45 0.32 -12.60
CA ALA A 89 -30.59 0.75 -11.82
C ALA A 89 -31.84 0.02 -12.26
N VAL A 90 -32.55 -0.55 -11.30
CA VAL A 90 -33.86 -1.18 -11.46
C VAL A 90 -34.84 -0.26 -12.18
N GLU A 91 -34.77 1.03 -11.86
CA GLU A 91 -35.61 2.09 -12.40
C GLU A 91 -35.44 2.27 -13.90
N ASN A 92 -34.38 1.73 -14.51
CA ASN A 92 -34.25 1.70 -15.98
C ASN A 92 -35.33 0.85 -16.67
N SER A 93 -35.97 -0.07 -15.96
CA SER A 93 -37.10 -0.85 -16.49
C SER A 93 -38.36 0.00 -16.71
N ASP A 94 -38.45 1.18 -16.06
CA ASP A 94 -39.55 2.13 -16.19
C ASP A 94 -39.04 3.55 -16.52
N LYS A 95 -38.49 3.71 -17.73
CA LYS A 95 -37.99 5.00 -18.22
C LYS A 95 -39.06 6.11 -18.31
N ALA A 96 -40.35 5.76 -18.26
CA ALA A 96 -41.43 6.74 -18.30
C ALA A 96 -41.51 7.54 -17.00
N HIS A 97 -41.26 6.88 -15.86
CA HIS A 97 -41.22 7.52 -14.54
C HIS A 97 -39.79 7.86 -14.11
N PHE A 98 -38.78 7.14 -14.61
CA PHE A 98 -37.37 7.28 -14.20
C PHE A 98 -36.43 7.40 -15.43
N PRO A 99 -36.43 8.54 -16.13
CA PRO A 99 -35.63 8.70 -17.35
C PRO A 99 -34.13 8.47 -17.12
N ASN A 100 -33.62 8.80 -15.93
CA ASN A 100 -32.20 8.72 -15.57
C ASN A 100 -31.88 7.60 -14.56
N GLY A 101 -32.63 6.49 -14.53
CA GLY A 101 -32.19 5.25 -13.86
C GLY A 101 -31.60 5.43 -12.46
N GLY A 102 -32.44 5.86 -11.50
CA GLY A 102 -32.02 6.07 -10.10
C GLY A 102 -31.60 7.51 -9.75
N VAL A 103 -31.48 8.43 -10.70
CA VAL A 103 -31.25 9.86 -10.42
C VAL A 103 -32.51 10.66 -10.76
N TYR A 104 -33.25 11.17 -9.77
CA TYR A 104 -34.62 11.66 -9.97
C TYR A 104 -34.72 13.16 -10.27
N LYS A 105 -33.75 13.96 -9.83
CA LYS A 105 -33.67 15.43 -9.89
C LYS A 105 -32.33 15.92 -10.45
N ASN A 106 -31.61 15.07 -11.18
CA ASN A 106 -30.34 15.40 -11.84
C ASN A 106 -29.19 15.70 -10.86
N GLY A 107 -29.24 15.15 -9.63
CA GLY A 107 -28.22 15.34 -8.60
C GLY A 107 -28.38 16.64 -7.79
N GLY A 108 -27.34 17.01 -7.03
CA GLY A 108 -27.33 18.19 -6.17
C GLY A 108 -28.31 18.16 -5.00
N VAL A 109 -28.56 19.35 -4.43
CA VAL A 109 -29.43 19.53 -3.25
C VAL A 109 -30.87 19.06 -3.50
N ALA A 110 -31.37 19.16 -4.73
CA ALA A 110 -32.72 18.72 -5.07
C ALA A 110 -32.89 17.19 -5.09
N GLU A 111 -31.82 16.44 -5.38
CA GLU A 111 -31.77 14.98 -5.27
C GLU A 111 -31.74 14.50 -3.81
N GLY A 112 -31.34 15.38 -2.90
CA GLY A 112 -31.16 15.08 -1.49
C GLY A 112 -29.72 14.71 -1.15
N PRO A 113 -29.32 14.81 0.13
CA PRO A 113 -27.95 14.51 0.53
C PRO A 113 -27.66 13.01 0.47
N TYR A 114 -26.41 12.68 0.17
CA TYR A 114 -25.86 11.34 0.37
C TYR A 114 -25.67 11.04 1.86
N ALA A 115 -25.22 12.02 2.63
CA ALA A 115 -25.07 11.89 4.08
C ALA A 115 -25.68 13.09 4.81
N ALA A 116 -26.33 12.83 5.94
CA ALA A 116 -26.98 13.83 6.76
C ALA A 116 -26.86 13.52 8.26
N ILE A 117 -26.96 14.56 9.08
CA ILE A 117 -27.02 14.46 10.53
C ILE A 117 -28.40 14.88 11.03
N ALA A 118 -28.81 14.36 12.18
CA ALA A 118 -30.06 14.75 12.80
C ALA A 118 -30.02 14.77 14.33
N LYS A 119 -31.05 15.40 14.91
CA LYS A 119 -31.34 15.45 16.34
C LYS A 119 -32.62 14.68 16.65
N LEU A 120 -32.61 13.94 17.74
CA LEU A 120 -33.81 13.42 18.41
C LEU A 120 -33.73 13.82 19.87
N ASN A 121 -34.52 14.83 20.25
CA ASN A 121 -34.30 15.55 21.51
C ASN A 121 -32.82 15.97 21.61
N LYS A 122 -32.15 15.64 22.71
CA LYS A 122 -30.71 15.94 22.88
C LYS A 122 -29.78 14.96 22.15
N GLY A 123 -30.30 13.82 21.71
CA GLY A 123 -29.54 12.80 20.99
C GLY A 123 -29.11 13.27 19.60
N LYS A 124 -28.08 12.61 19.07
CA LYS A 124 -27.56 12.81 17.71
C LYS A 124 -27.67 11.52 16.92
N ALA A 125 -27.86 11.65 15.62
CA ALA A 125 -27.77 10.56 14.66
C ALA A 125 -27.08 11.05 13.39
N ALA A 126 -26.39 10.14 12.72
CA ALA A 126 -25.89 10.32 11.37
C ALA A 126 -26.52 9.25 10.48
N PHE A 127 -26.86 9.64 9.26
CA PHE A 127 -27.45 8.79 8.23
C PHE A 127 -26.56 8.88 7.00
N ILE A 128 -26.11 7.74 6.52
CA ILE A 128 -25.26 7.62 5.33
C ILE A 128 -26.02 6.74 4.36
N GLY A 129 -26.17 7.22 3.13
CA GLY A 129 -26.94 6.60 2.07
C GLY A 129 -26.41 5.26 1.57
N ASP A 130 -25.17 4.92 1.90
CA ASP A 130 -24.49 3.71 1.48
C ASP A 130 -23.48 3.24 2.53
N SER A 131 -23.07 1.97 2.44
CA SER A 131 -22.02 1.39 3.29
C SER A 131 -20.60 1.62 2.78
N SER A 132 -20.40 2.18 1.58
CA SER A 132 -19.06 2.45 1.03
C SER A 132 -18.10 3.15 2.00
N PRO A 133 -18.50 4.15 2.83
CA PRO A 133 -17.58 4.81 3.75
C PRO A 133 -17.31 4.00 5.02
N VAL A 134 -17.97 2.85 5.22
CA VAL A 134 -17.92 2.02 6.44
C VAL A 134 -17.56 0.56 6.19
N GLU A 135 -17.32 0.14 4.94
CA GLU A 135 -17.01 -1.25 4.60
C GLU A 135 -15.57 -1.65 4.99
N ASP A 136 -15.43 -2.82 5.61
CA ASP A 136 -14.14 -3.45 5.92
C ASP A 136 -13.70 -4.38 4.77
N ALA A 137 -12.38 -4.47 4.57
CA ALA A 137 -11.71 -5.29 3.57
C ALA A 137 -11.87 -6.81 3.79
N SER A 138 -12.52 -7.23 4.88
CA SER A 138 -12.79 -8.64 5.19
C SER A 138 -14.29 -8.97 5.10
N PRO A 139 -14.73 -9.94 4.28
CA PRO A 139 -16.09 -10.45 4.36
C PRO A 139 -16.18 -11.42 5.53
N ALA A 140 -16.15 -10.89 6.76
CA ALA A 140 -16.33 -11.67 7.98
C ALA A 140 -17.75 -12.27 8.09
N TYR A 141 -18.71 -11.74 7.32
CA TYR A 141 -20.13 -12.10 7.41
C TYR A 141 -20.59 -12.94 6.21
N VAL A 142 -21.40 -13.96 6.49
CA VAL A 142 -22.13 -14.73 5.49
C VAL A 142 -23.59 -14.28 5.40
N ARG A 143 -24.24 -14.56 4.27
CA ARG A 143 -25.67 -14.31 4.05
C ARG A 143 -26.53 -15.15 4.99
N GLU A 144 -27.59 -14.56 5.51
CA GLU A 144 -28.51 -15.22 6.45
C GLU A 144 -29.33 -16.34 5.81
N ASP A 145 -29.67 -16.23 4.52
CA ASP A 145 -30.51 -17.18 3.79
C ASP A 145 -29.73 -18.42 3.31
N THR A 146 -28.51 -18.21 2.85
CA THR A 146 -27.70 -19.18 2.11
C THR A 146 -26.45 -19.61 2.85
N GLY A 147 -25.94 -18.81 3.81
CA GLY A 147 -24.66 -19.04 4.45
C GLY A 147 -23.47 -18.79 3.52
N ALA A 148 -23.71 -18.28 2.31
CA ALA A 148 -22.66 -17.91 1.36
C ALA A 148 -21.93 -16.65 1.84
N LYS A 149 -20.63 -16.54 1.58
CA LYS A 149 -19.87 -15.32 1.87
C LYS A 149 -20.48 -14.11 1.17
N LYS A 150 -20.55 -12.98 1.86
CA LYS A 150 -20.87 -11.70 1.23
C LYS A 150 -19.63 -11.22 0.46
N THR A 151 -19.82 -10.62 -0.70
CA THR A 151 -18.76 -9.88 -1.40
C THR A 151 -18.82 -8.45 -0.89
N THR A 152 -17.72 -7.95 -0.30
CA THR A 152 -17.58 -6.54 0.06
C THR A 152 -16.73 -5.84 -1.00
N TYR A 153 -16.97 -4.54 -1.22
CA TYR A 153 -16.11 -3.71 -2.03
C TYR A 153 -15.09 -3.03 -1.09
N ASP A 154 -13.84 -2.87 -1.54
CA ASP A 154 -12.78 -2.25 -0.73
C ASP A 154 -13.02 -0.73 -0.71
N GLY A 155 -13.84 -0.25 0.24
CA GLY A 155 -14.31 1.14 0.36
C GLY A 155 -13.24 2.20 0.63
N PHE A 156 -11.94 1.86 0.52
CA PHE A 156 -10.83 2.77 0.81
C PHE A 156 -9.81 2.92 -0.34
N LYS A 157 -10.13 2.52 -1.59
CA LYS A 157 -9.16 2.58 -2.70
C LYS A 157 -9.54 3.53 -3.82
N GLY A 158 -9.20 4.82 -3.64
CA GLY A 158 -9.08 5.79 -4.73
C GLY A 158 -9.44 7.22 -4.33
N GLU A 159 -8.48 8.14 -4.39
CA GLU A 159 -8.59 9.59 -4.65
C GLU A 159 -9.51 10.51 -3.79
N ALA A 160 -10.49 10.01 -3.01
CA ALA A 160 -11.42 10.80 -2.19
C ALA A 160 -11.10 10.74 -0.67
N GLN A 161 -11.90 11.43 0.19
CA GLN A 161 -11.65 11.57 1.63
C GLN A 161 -12.65 10.84 2.55
N ASP A 162 -13.15 9.67 2.16
CA ASP A 162 -14.14 8.86 2.90
C ASP A 162 -13.75 8.55 4.35
N ALA A 163 -12.50 8.13 4.57
CA ALA A 163 -11.99 7.83 5.91
C ALA A 163 -11.99 9.08 6.81
N VAL A 164 -11.62 10.22 6.26
CA VAL A 164 -11.55 11.51 6.99
C VAL A 164 -12.96 12.00 7.32
N PHE A 165 -13.92 11.80 6.40
CA PHE A 165 -15.34 12.08 6.63
C PHE A 165 -15.96 11.18 7.70
N LEU A 166 -15.69 9.86 7.65
CA LEU A 166 -16.23 8.90 8.60
C LEU A 166 -15.73 9.20 10.03
N VAL A 167 -14.42 9.38 10.20
CA VAL A 167 -13.82 9.65 11.51
C VAL A 167 -14.40 10.93 12.10
N GLN A 168 -14.50 12.01 11.32
CA GLN A 168 -15.08 13.27 11.79
C GLN A 168 -16.57 13.16 12.14
N THR A 169 -17.33 12.34 11.40
CA THR A 169 -18.73 12.05 11.73
C THR A 169 -18.84 11.31 13.07
N VAL A 170 -17.97 10.33 13.32
CA VAL A 170 -17.92 9.59 14.59
C VAL A 170 -17.48 10.50 15.74
N GLU A 171 -16.48 11.36 15.53
CA GLU A 171 -16.05 12.36 16.51
C GLU A 171 -17.18 13.31 16.87
N TRP A 172 -17.93 13.82 15.88
CA TRP A 172 -19.11 14.64 16.13
C TRP A 172 -20.17 13.88 16.93
N LEU A 173 -20.47 12.62 16.59
CA LEU A 173 -21.41 11.79 17.35
C LEU A 173 -20.93 11.55 18.80
N ALA A 174 -19.62 11.41 19.01
CA ALA A 174 -19.00 11.14 20.31
C ALA A 174 -18.95 12.37 21.23
N VAL A 175 -19.31 13.57 20.77
CA VAL A 175 -19.46 14.75 21.65
C VAL A 175 -20.79 14.65 22.42
N HIS A 176 -20.73 14.40 23.74
CA HIS A 176 -21.92 14.13 24.56
C HIS A 176 -22.58 15.38 25.19
N GLU A 177 -21.95 16.56 25.09
CA GLU A 177 -22.33 17.77 25.85
C GLU A 177 -23.11 18.82 25.02
N GLU A 178 -24.06 18.39 24.20
CA GLU A 178 -24.93 19.32 23.47
C GLU A 178 -26.28 19.51 24.18
N ASP A 179 -26.62 20.75 24.51
CA ASP A 179 -27.88 21.10 25.19
C ASP A 179 -29.04 21.39 24.23
N TYR A 180 -28.80 21.32 22.92
CA TYR A 180 -29.76 21.70 21.90
C TYR A 180 -30.51 20.52 21.30
N THR A 181 -31.76 20.78 20.93
CA THR A 181 -32.67 19.79 20.35
C THR A 181 -32.98 20.03 18.88
N THR A 182 -32.58 21.20 18.35
CA THR A 182 -32.75 21.60 16.95
C THR A 182 -31.48 22.33 16.48
N PHE A 183 -31.23 22.29 15.18
CA PHE A 183 -30.16 23.02 14.50
C PHE A 183 -30.46 24.52 14.34
N GLU A 184 -31.68 24.96 14.70
CA GLU A 184 -32.04 26.38 14.71
C GLU A 184 -31.11 27.18 15.61
N ASN A 185 -30.69 28.35 15.12
CA ASN A 185 -29.84 29.29 15.87
C ASN A 185 -28.46 28.72 16.26
N LYS A 186 -27.92 27.76 15.50
CA LYS A 186 -26.60 27.15 15.75
C LYS A 186 -25.48 27.68 14.85
N GLY A 187 -25.66 28.85 14.24
CA GLY A 187 -24.65 29.45 13.35
C GLY A 187 -24.50 28.73 12.00
N ILE A 188 -25.39 27.78 11.71
CA ILE A 188 -25.50 27.08 10.44
C ILE A 188 -26.77 27.49 9.69
N THR A 189 -26.71 27.44 8.37
CA THR A 189 -27.87 27.61 7.49
C THR A 189 -28.65 26.31 7.47
N LEU A 190 -29.93 26.37 7.83
CA LEU A 190 -30.79 25.20 7.71
C LEU A 190 -31.04 24.89 6.23
N ASP A 191 -31.11 23.60 5.92
CA ASP A 191 -31.44 23.18 4.56
C ASP A 191 -32.88 23.55 4.20
N ALA A 192 -33.18 23.52 2.91
CA ALA A 192 -34.57 23.45 2.47
C ALA A 192 -35.05 21.98 2.58
N PRO A 193 -36.35 21.73 2.82
CA PRO A 193 -36.88 20.39 2.69
C PRO A 193 -36.59 19.83 1.29
N THR A 194 -36.10 18.60 1.22
CA THR A 194 -35.83 17.92 -0.05
C THR A 194 -37.15 17.74 -0.81
N PRO A 195 -37.24 18.12 -2.10
CA PRO A 195 -38.46 17.96 -2.87
C PRO A 195 -38.91 16.50 -2.95
N LEU A 196 -40.18 16.25 -2.63
CA LEU A 196 -40.77 14.90 -2.70
C LEU A 196 -41.21 14.55 -4.13
N LEU A 197 -41.24 13.25 -4.44
CA LEU A 197 -41.75 12.68 -5.70
C LEU A 197 -43.24 12.33 -5.66
N GLY A 198 -44.00 12.95 -4.75
CA GLY A 198 -45.43 12.68 -4.60
C GLY A 198 -45.71 11.28 -4.06
N ALA A 199 -46.65 10.55 -4.66
CA ALA A 199 -47.13 9.26 -4.15
C ALA A 199 -46.04 8.18 -4.05
N LEU A 200 -44.94 8.29 -4.83
CA LEU A 200 -43.80 7.37 -4.77
C LEU A 200 -43.05 7.43 -3.44
N GLU A 201 -43.09 8.57 -2.74
CA GLU A 201 -42.35 8.82 -1.49
C GLU A 201 -43.26 9.05 -0.29
N GLU A 202 -44.56 8.84 -0.46
CA GLU A 202 -45.54 8.91 0.62
C GLU A 202 -45.72 7.51 1.22
N PRO A 203 -45.23 7.23 2.44
CA PRO A 203 -45.18 5.87 2.98
C PRO A 203 -46.55 5.19 3.11
N ALA A 204 -47.62 5.98 3.24
CA ALA A 204 -48.99 5.45 3.31
C ALA A 204 -49.53 4.95 1.97
N THR A 205 -48.96 5.41 0.86
CA THR A 205 -49.46 5.11 -0.50
C THR A 205 -48.39 4.55 -1.43
N SER A 206 -47.13 4.51 -1.00
CA SER A 206 -46.05 3.92 -1.77
C SER A 206 -46.32 2.43 -1.94
N ALA A 207 -46.24 1.98 -3.20
CA ALA A 207 -46.38 0.59 -3.56
C ALA A 207 -45.16 0.20 -4.39
N GLU A 208 -44.72 -1.04 -4.20
CA GLU A 208 -43.65 -1.63 -5.00
C GLU A 208 -44.09 -1.78 -6.46
N ILE A 209 -43.21 -1.45 -7.39
CA ILE A 209 -43.48 -1.58 -8.82
C ILE A 209 -43.31 -3.06 -9.18
N ALA A 210 -44.38 -3.69 -9.67
CA ALA A 210 -44.36 -5.11 -9.94
C ALA A 210 -43.33 -5.47 -11.05
N GLY A 211 -42.48 -6.47 -10.77
CA GLY A 211 -41.51 -7.00 -11.74
C GLY A 211 -40.19 -6.23 -11.80
N THR A 212 -39.96 -5.28 -10.89
CA THR A 212 -38.73 -4.48 -10.88
C THR A 212 -37.73 -4.93 -9.81
N GLU A 213 -38.08 -5.86 -8.91
CA GLU A 213 -37.13 -6.34 -7.88
C GLU A 213 -35.86 -6.95 -8.51
N PRO A 214 -34.66 -6.42 -8.20
CA PRO A 214 -33.40 -6.94 -8.73
C PRO A 214 -32.89 -8.16 -7.94
N TRP A 215 -33.56 -8.51 -6.83
CA TRP A 215 -33.08 -9.48 -5.87
C TRP A 215 -33.59 -10.89 -6.18
N ASN A 216 -32.73 -11.89 -5.95
CA ASN A 216 -33.15 -13.28 -6.04
C ASN A 216 -34.14 -13.62 -4.92
N THR A 217 -35.15 -14.44 -5.24
CA THR A 217 -36.06 -14.99 -4.23
C THR A 217 -35.25 -15.71 -3.14
N PRO A 218 -35.44 -15.39 -1.85
CA PRO A 218 -34.73 -16.06 -0.78
C PRO A 218 -34.97 -17.58 -0.77
N VAL A 219 -33.99 -18.34 -0.26
CA VAL A 219 -34.08 -19.80 -0.17
C VAL A 219 -35.32 -20.20 0.64
N ALA A 220 -36.05 -21.22 0.16
CA ALA A 220 -37.23 -21.72 0.84
C ALA A 220 -36.97 -22.02 2.33
N GLY A 221 -37.82 -21.46 3.20
CA GLY A 221 -37.72 -21.62 4.65
C GLY A 221 -36.94 -20.52 5.39
N TYR A 222 -36.19 -19.68 4.68
CA TYR A 222 -35.61 -18.47 5.26
C TYR A 222 -36.70 -17.46 5.63
N LYS A 223 -36.59 -16.86 6.82
CA LYS A 223 -37.46 -15.80 7.30
C LYS A 223 -36.59 -14.72 7.94
N TRP A 224 -36.50 -13.56 7.28
CA TRP A 224 -35.69 -12.44 7.76
C TRP A 224 -36.02 -12.01 9.20
N TYR A 225 -37.24 -12.25 9.67
CA TYR A 225 -37.72 -11.89 11.02
C TYR A 225 -37.56 -12.99 12.07
N ASP A 226 -36.98 -14.15 11.72
CA ASP A 226 -36.80 -15.29 12.62
C ASP A 226 -35.34 -15.76 12.55
N PRO A 227 -34.48 -15.30 13.49
CA PRO A 227 -33.06 -15.66 13.52
C PRO A 227 -32.78 -17.16 13.62
N SER A 228 -33.75 -17.98 14.05
CA SER A 228 -33.59 -19.44 14.04
C SER A 228 -33.54 -20.03 12.62
N THR A 229 -33.98 -19.26 11.62
CA THR A 229 -33.90 -19.63 10.21
C THR A 229 -32.60 -19.19 9.55
N TYR A 230 -31.78 -18.38 10.24
CA TYR A 230 -30.52 -17.88 9.72
C TYR A 230 -29.48 -18.99 9.66
N LYS A 231 -28.61 -18.95 8.65
CA LYS A 231 -27.49 -19.88 8.55
C LYS A 231 -26.41 -19.57 9.59
N ALA A 232 -25.81 -20.63 10.14
CA ALA A 232 -24.74 -20.50 11.14
C ALA A 232 -23.59 -19.62 10.62
N GLY A 233 -23.09 -18.73 11.48
CA GLY A 233 -22.05 -17.76 11.11
C GLY A 233 -22.58 -16.48 10.47
N SER A 234 -23.85 -16.40 10.09
CA SER A 234 -24.45 -15.10 9.74
C SER A 234 -24.66 -14.27 11.01
N TYR A 235 -24.67 -12.95 10.85
CA TYR A 235 -25.03 -12.04 11.93
C TYR A 235 -26.41 -12.42 12.51
N GLY A 236 -26.56 -12.34 13.83
CA GLY A 236 -27.83 -12.66 14.51
C GLY A 236 -28.20 -14.15 14.63
N SER A 237 -27.48 -15.09 13.99
CA SER A 237 -27.84 -16.53 14.01
C SER A 237 -27.70 -17.22 15.37
N GLY A 238 -27.00 -16.62 16.34
CA GLY A 238 -26.73 -17.21 17.66
C GLY A 238 -25.87 -18.48 17.66
N SER A 239 -25.54 -18.99 16.48
CA SER A 239 -24.69 -20.15 16.25
C SER A 239 -23.36 -19.63 15.73
N SER A 240 -22.27 -19.89 16.46
CA SER A 240 -20.93 -19.61 15.94
C SER A 240 -20.81 -20.26 14.57
N GLY A 241 -20.37 -19.48 13.58
CA GLY A 241 -20.00 -20.04 12.28
C GLY A 241 -19.01 -21.17 12.48
N PRO A 242 -18.90 -22.10 11.52
CA PRO A 242 -17.94 -23.19 11.63
C PRO A 242 -16.57 -22.58 12.00
N VAL A 243 -16.03 -22.98 13.15
CA VAL A 243 -14.65 -22.66 13.49
C VAL A 243 -13.84 -23.31 12.39
N VAL A 244 -13.30 -22.48 11.51
CA VAL A 244 -12.45 -22.97 10.44
C VAL A 244 -11.11 -23.35 11.06
N THR A 245 -11.04 -24.57 11.59
CA THR A 245 -9.79 -25.16 12.03
C THR A 245 -8.92 -25.36 10.80
N ILE A 246 -7.77 -24.70 10.76
CA ILE A 246 -6.75 -24.93 9.74
C ILE A 246 -6.36 -26.42 9.82
N PRO A 247 -6.66 -27.24 8.81
CA PRO A 247 -6.33 -28.65 8.83
C PRO A 247 -4.82 -28.88 8.91
N GLU A 248 -4.40 -30.05 9.40
CA GLU A 248 -3.01 -30.46 9.23
C GLU A 248 -2.67 -30.66 7.75
N LEU A 249 -1.39 -30.57 7.45
CA LEU A 249 -0.87 -30.73 6.10
C LEU A 249 -1.17 -32.12 5.53
N THR A 250 -1.76 -32.18 4.34
CA THR A 250 -2.06 -33.41 3.59
C THR A 250 -1.46 -33.35 2.17
N SER A 251 -1.48 -34.48 1.46
CA SER A 251 -1.04 -34.54 0.06
C SER A 251 -2.12 -34.02 -0.88
N ILE A 252 -1.72 -33.50 -2.06
CA ILE A 252 -2.67 -33.01 -3.06
C ILE A 252 -3.62 -34.13 -3.53
N ALA A 253 -3.12 -35.36 -3.67
CA ALA A 253 -3.97 -36.51 -4.01
C ALA A 253 -5.07 -36.77 -2.96
N SER A 254 -4.75 -36.60 -1.68
CA SER A 254 -5.73 -36.75 -0.59
C SER A 254 -6.69 -35.56 -0.56
N ALA A 255 -6.19 -34.34 -0.77
CA ALA A 255 -7.01 -33.12 -0.83
C ALA A 255 -8.06 -33.17 -1.96
N ARG A 256 -7.70 -33.72 -3.13
CA ARG A 256 -8.64 -33.91 -4.25
C ARG A 256 -9.81 -34.83 -3.92
N GLN A 257 -9.60 -35.81 -3.03
CA GLN A 257 -10.65 -36.72 -2.56
C GLN A 257 -11.52 -36.14 -1.44
N ALA A 258 -11.15 -34.98 -0.89
CA ALA A 258 -11.94 -34.33 0.14
C ALA A 258 -13.31 -33.89 -0.42
N ALA A 259 -14.31 -33.85 0.45
CA ALA A 259 -15.64 -33.37 0.07
C ALA A 259 -15.58 -31.90 -0.36
N ASP A 260 -16.38 -31.50 -1.35
CA ASP A 260 -16.51 -30.07 -1.68
C ASP A 260 -16.90 -29.29 -0.42
N SER A 261 -16.36 -28.09 -0.30
CA SER A 261 -16.44 -27.22 0.87
C SER A 261 -15.66 -27.63 2.12
N SER A 262 -14.92 -28.74 2.10
CA SER A 262 -13.95 -29.03 3.16
C SER A 262 -12.71 -28.15 3.04
N TYR A 263 -12.15 -27.74 4.18
CA TYR A 263 -10.85 -27.10 4.20
C TYR A 263 -9.76 -28.16 4.12
N VAL A 264 -8.72 -27.86 3.35
CA VAL A 264 -7.52 -28.69 3.21
C VAL A 264 -6.29 -27.81 3.32
N THR A 265 -5.21 -28.36 3.86
CA THR A 265 -3.90 -27.71 3.85
C THR A 265 -2.96 -28.56 3.01
N VAL A 266 -2.48 -28.01 1.90
CA VAL A 266 -1.56 -28.70 0.97
C VAL A 266 -0.30 -27.88 0.76
N GLN A 267 0.75 -28.54 0.27
CA GLN A 267 1.97 -27.89 -0.20
C GLN A 267 2.32 -28.42 -1.59
N GLY A 268 2.91 -27.59 -2.44
CA GLY A 268 3.30 -27.99 -3.80
C GLY A 268 3.97 -26.84 -4.54
N VAL A 269 4.54 -27.15 -5.69
CA VAL A 269 5.22 -26.19 -6.58
C VAL A 269 4.22 -25.69 -7.61
N ILE A 270 4.16 -24.39 -7.84
CA ILE A 270 3.33 -23.77 -8.88
C ILE A 270 3.88 -24.20 -10.25
N THR A 271 3.03 -24.82 -11.08
CA THR A 271 3.40 -25.38 -12.39
C THR A 271 2.90 -24.57 -13.57
N SER A 272 2.10 -23.53 -13.34
CA SER A 272 1.64 -22.60 -14.37
C SER A 272 1.67 -21.17 -13.85
N GLU A 273 2.09 -20.22 -14.67
CA GLU A 273 2.12 -18.81 -14.28
C GLU A 273 0.72 -18.30 -13.91
N PRO A 274 0.52 -17.65 -12.74
CA PRO A 274 -0.79 -17.17 -12.34
C PRO A 274 -1.44 -16.24 -13.38
N GLY A 275 -2.70 -16.50 -13.68
CA GLY A 275 -3.52 -15.72 -14.61
C GLY A 275 -3.51 -16.19 -16.07
N ILE A 276 -2.58 -17.05 -16.50
CA ILE A 276 -2.54 -17.52 -17.91
C ILE A 276 -3.74 -18.38 -18.32
N PHE A 277 -4.50 -18.89 -17.33
CA PHE A 277 -5.77 -19.61 -17.54
C PHE A 277 -6.99 -18.88 -16.96
N GLY A 278 -6.80 -17.64 -16.51
CA GLY A 278 -7.86 -16.71 -16.15
C GLY A 278 -7.92 -16.28 -14.69
N GLY A 279 -8.41 -15.05 -14.50
CA GLY A 279 -8.38 -14.38 -13.20
C GLY A 279 -6.95 -14.33 -12.67
N THR A 280 -6.78 -14.82 -11.45
CA THR A 280 -5.50 -14.91 -10.73
C THR A 280 -5.09 -16.35 -10.47
N GLY A 281 -5.73 -17.32 -11.14
CA GLY A 281 -5.56 -18.75 -10.86
C GLY A 281 -4.31 -19.38 -11.47
N PHE A 282 -3.85 -20.47 -10.86
CA PHE A 282 -2.67 -21.25 -11.26
C PHE A 282 -2.81 -22.73 -10.87
N TYR A 283 -2.06 -23.59 -11.55
CA TYR A 283 -1.88 -24.98 -11.13
C TYR A 283 -0.68 -25.11 -10.21
N MET A 284 -0.78 -26.02 -9.24
CA MET A 284 0.34 -26.46 -8.41
C MET A 284 0.35 -27.98 -8.31
N GLN A 285 1.52 -28.55 -8.06
CA GLN A 285 1.70 -29.99 -7.99
C GLN A 285 2.69 -30.39 -6.88
N ASP A 286 2.40 -31.52 -6.24
CA ASP A 286 3.30 -32.21 -5.32
C ASP A 286 3.71 -33.57 -5.91
N GLY A 287 4.40 -34.41 -5.13
CA GLY A 287 4.79 -35.74 -5.57
C GLY A 287 3.63 -36.73 -5.79
N THR A 288 2.39 -36.32 -5.52
CA THR A 288 1.21 -37.20 -5.51
C THR A 288 0.14 -36.82 -6.54
N ALA A 289 -0.14 -35.54 -6.75
CA ALA A 289 -1.10 -35.04 -7.74
C ALA A 289 -0.93 -33.53 -7.99
N GLY A 290 -1.67 -33.00 -8.96
CA GLY A 290 -1.78 -31.57 -9.21
C GLY A 290 -3.20 -31.04 -8.95
N ILE A 291 -3.33 -29.75 -8.67
CA ILE A 291 -4.60 -29.10 -8.37
C ILE A 291 -4.59 -27.66 -8.87
N TYR A 292 -5.76 -27.18 -9.29
CA TYR A 292 -5.93 -25.77 -9.65
C TYR A 292 -6.22 -24.94 -8.39
N VAL A 293 -5.59 -23.79 -8.27
CA VAL A 293 -5.77 -22.83 -7.19
C VAL A 293 -6.34 -21.56 -7.79
N TYR A 294 -7.43 -21.07 -7.23
CA TYR A 294 -8.05 -19.83 -7.65
C TYR A 294 -8.14 -18.86 -6.45
N PRO A 295 -7.08 -18.05 -6.24
CA PRO A 295 -7.01 -17.11 -5.13
C PRO A 295 -7.99 -15.96 -5.32
N SER A 296 -8.46 -15.35 -4.23
CA SER A 296 -9.41 -14.23 -4.29
C SER A 296 -8.79 -12.91 -4.77
N LYS A 297 -7.45 -12.83 -4.83
CA LYS A 297 -6.69 -11.68 -5.32
C LYS A 297 -5.37 -12.13 -5.93
N ALA A 298 -4.68 -11.22 -6.63
CA ALA A 298 -3.34 -11.50 -7.14
C ALA A 298 -2.38 -11.74 -5.97
N THR A 299 -1.62 -12.83 -6.03
CA THR A 299 -0.76 -13.28 -4.94
C THR A 299 0.68 -12.77 -5.04
N GLY A 300 1.11 -12.33 -6.22
CA GLY A 300 2.53 -12.04 -6.50
C GLY A 300 3.40 -13.29 -6.56
N TYR A 301 2.79 -14.48 -6.71
CA TYR A 301 3.50 -15.74 -6.90
C TYR A 301 3.72 -16.05 -8.38
N HIS A 302 4.70 -16.88 -8.64
CA HIS A 302 5.17 -17.22 -9.99
C HIS A 302 5.33 -18.73 -10.13
N VAL A 303 5.34 -19.20 -11.39
CA VAL A 303 5.73 -20.58 -11.70
C VAL A 303 7.08 -20.91 -11.08
N GLY A 304 7.19 -22.05 -10.39
CA GLY A 304 8.38 -22.44 -9.61
C GLY A 304 8.34 -22.09 -8.12
N ASP A 305 7.43 -21.24 -7.65
CA ASP A 305 7.24 -21.03 -6.21
C ASP A 305 6.69 -22.30 -5.55
N LYS A 306 7.25 -22.74 -4.43
CA LYS A 306 6.61 -23.71 -3.53
C LYS A 306 5.78 -22.98 -2.51
N VAL A 307 4.50 -23.31 -2.45
CA VAL A 307 3.54 -22.66 -1.55
C VAL A 307 2.87 -23.68 -0.64
N LYS A 308 2.55 -23.26 0.59
CA LYS A 308 1.63 -23.94 1.50
C LYS A 308 0.32 -23.18 1.51
N ILE A 309 -0.77 -23.87 1.18
CA ILE A 309 -2.10 -23.27 1.02
C ILE A 309 -3.07 -23.98 1.96
N SER A 310 -3.80 -23.19 2.74
CA SER A 310 -4.99 -23.63 3.48
C SER A 310 -6.22 -22.97 2.85
N ALA A 311 -7.02 -23.77 2.14
CA ALA A 311 -8.12 -23.29 1.32
C ALA A 311 -9.26 -24.31 1.28
N GLN A 312 -10.42 -23.86 0.80
CA GLN A 312 -11.59 -24.69 0.64
C GLN A 312 -11.50 -25.47 -0.67
N LYS A 313 -11.63 -26.80 -0.61
CA LYS A 313 -11.72 -27.64 -1.80
C LYS A 313 -13.09 -27.44 -2.46
N THR A 314 -13.09 -27.32 -3.77
CA THR A 314 -14.30 -27.29 -4.59
C THR A 314 -14.12 -28.12 -5.86
N THR A 315 -15.21 -28.28 -6.60
CA THR A 315 -15.20 -28.74 -7.97
C THR A 315 -15.91 -27.69 -8.84
N TYR A 316 -15.19 -27.01 -9.72
CA TYR A 316 -15.75 -25.95 -10.57
C TYR A 316 -15.57 -26.30 -12.04
N ASN A 317 -16.66 -26.25 -12.83
CA ASN A 317 -16.69 -26.73 -14.21
C ASN A 317 -16.01 -28.10 -14.36
N THR A 318 -16.27 -29.04 -13.45
CA THR A 318 -15.67 -30.38 -13.34
C THR A 318 -14.19 -30.44 -12.93
N GLU A 319 -13.48 -29.31 -12.82
CA GLU A 319 -12.09 -29.25 -12.35
C GLU A 319 -12.03 -29.30 -10.81
N ALA A 320 -11.11 -30.06 -10.23
CA ALA A 320 -10.85 -30.02 -8.79
C ALA A 320 -10.00 -28.78 -8.46
N GLU A 321 -10.53 -27.89 -7.63
CA GLU A 321 -9.91 -26.58 -7.34
C GLU A 321 -9.84 -26.27 -5.84
N LEU A 322 -8.96 -25.34 -5.48
CA LEU A 322 -8.90 -24.69 -4.17
C LEU A 322 -9.34 -23.23 -4.31
N LEU A 323 -10.40 -22.86 -3.58
CA LEU A 323 -10.97 -21.50 -3.54
C LEU A 323 -10.74 -20.85 -2.18
N SER A 324 -10.70 -19.51 -2.18
CA SER A 324 -10.77 -18.67 -0.97
C SER A 324 -9.75 -19.06 0.09
N GLU A 325 -8.53 -18.56 -0.07
CA GLU A 325 -7.43 -18.79 0.85
C GLU A 325 -7.76 -18.23 2.24
N LEU A 326 -7.66 -19.08 3.26
CA LEU A 326 -7.52 -18.59 4.64
C LEU A 326 -6.09 -18.07 4.84
N GLN A 327 -5.13 -18.84 4.33
CA GLN A 327 -3.70 -18.57 4.41
C GLN A 327 -2.98 -19.21 3.23
N ILE A 328 -2.16 -18.41 2.55
CA ILE A 328 -1.14 -18.87 1.63
C ILE A 328 0.22 -18.38 2.15
N THR A 329 1.23 -19.25 2.09
CA THR A 329 2.58 -18.90 2.53
C THR A 329 3.56 -19.45 1.51
N LYS A 330 4.42 -18.58 0.99
CA LYS A 330 5.55 -19.00 0.16
C LYS A 330 6.57 -19.71 1.06
N LEU A 331 6.94 -20.93 0.68
CA LEU A 331 7.93 -21.75 1.39
C LEU A 331 9.30 -21.69 0.70
N ASP A 332 9.31 -21.55 -0.63
CA ASP A 332 10.49 -21.55 -1.49
C ASP A 332 10.11 -20.77 -2.75
N ASP A 333 10.94 -19.82 -3.19
CA ASP A 333 10.71 -19.03 -4.39
C ASP A 333 11.46 -19.54 -5.62
N GLN A 334 12.22 -20.64 -5.48
CA GLN A 334 13.05 -21.24 -6.53
C GLN A 334 12.95 -22.78 -6.52
N ALA A 335 11.78 -23.33 -6.22
CA ALA A 335 11.61 -24.77 -6.24
C ALA A 335 11.70 -25.31 -7.68
N SER A 336 12.41 -26.42 -7.86
CA SER A 336 12.48 -27.09 -9.15
C SER A 336 11.08 -27.51 -9.62
N LEU A 337 10.78 -27.22 -10.89
CA LEU A 337 9.52 -27.65 -11.49
C LEU A 337 9.40 -29.18 -11.43
N PRO A 338 8.22 -29.71 -11.05
CA PRO A 338 7.95 -31.14 -11.11
C PRO A 338 8.22 -31.69 -12.51
N THR A 339 8.91 -32.83 -12.60
CA THR A 339 9.11 -33.51 -13.88
C THR A 339 7.75 -33.93 -14.47
N PRO A 340 7.49 -33.70 -15.77
CA PRO A 340 6.24 -34.12 -16.39
C PRO A 340 6.00 -35.63 -16.20
N VAL A 341 4.79 -35.99 -15.75
CA VAL A 341 4.42 -37.39 -15.57
C VAL A 341 4.29 -38.04 -16.94
N ALA A 342 5.09 -39.08 -17.17
CA ALA A 342 5.00 -39.90 -18.38
C ALA A 342 3.70 -40.70 -18.36
N LEU A 343 2.93 -40.62 -19.44
CA LEU A 343 1.63 -41.28 -19.54
C LEU A 343 1.74 -42.62 -20.27
N PRO A 344 1.49 -43.77 -19.60
CA PRO A 344 1.53 -45.09 -20.24
C PRO A 344 0.55 -45.25 -21.41
N GLN A 345 -0.51 -44.44 -21.45
CA GLN A 345 -1.54 -44.47 -22.50
C GLN A 345 -1.60 -43.18 -23.33
N ASN A 346 -0.72 -42.20 -23.11
CA ASN A 346 -0.80 -40.90 -23.77
C ASN A 346 -2.23 -40.28 -23.71
N ALA A 347 -2.94 -40.43 -22.59
CA ALA A 347 -4.32 -40.01 -22.45
C ALA A 347 -4.50 -39.05 -21.27
N VAL A 348 -5.12 -37.89 -21.50
CA VAL A 348 -5.60 -36.96 -20.48
C VAL A 348 -6.86 -37.54 -19.84
N ASN A 349 -6.89 -37.69 -18.51
CA ASN A 349 -8.02 -38.30 -17.79
C ASN A 349 -8.03 -37.88 -16.29
N ASP A 350 -9.01 -38.35 -15.52
CA ASP A 350 -9.14 -38.06 -14.08
C ASP A 350 -7.88 -38.39 -13.26
N ALA A 351 -7.15 -39.45 -13.62
CA ALA A 351 -6.02 -39.92 -12.83
C ALA A 351 -4.82 -38.97 -12.91
N ASN A 352 -4.73 -38.16 -13.97
CA ASN A 352 -3.64 -37.20 -14.17
C ASN A 352 -4.08 -35.73 -14.15
N GLN A 353 -5.35 -35.47 -13.87
CA GLN A 353 -5.91 -34.12 -13.79
C GLN A 353 -5.10 -33.22 -12.83
N GLY A 354 -4.85 -31.99 -13.28
CA GLY A 354 -4.05 -30.97 -12.59
C GLY A 354 -2.55 -31.15 -12.71
N GLN A 355 -2.06 -32.29 -13.22
CA GLN A 355 -0.63 -32.57 -13.31
C GLN A 355 -0.01 -32.05 -14.60
N LEU A 356 1.27 -31.69 -14.52
CA LEU A 356 2.13 -31.52 -15.68
C LEU A 356 2.43 -32.90 -16.29
N ILE A 357 2.02 -33.10 -17.54
CA ILE A 357 2.11 -34.37 -18.26
C ILE A 357 2.75 -34.17 -19.62
N SER A 358 3.27 -35.25 -20.20
CA SER A 358 3.80 -35.25 -21.55
C SER A 358 3.12 -36.30 -22.43
N ILE A 359 2.70 -35.90 -23.63
CA ILE A 359 2.15 -36.76 -24.67
C ILE A 359 3.18 -36.86 -25.79
N GLN A 360 3.56 -38.09 -26.12
CA GLN A 360 4.63 -38.37 -27.08
C GLN A 360 4.04 -38.92 -28.39
N ASN A 361 4.65 -38.57 -29.53
CA ASN A 361 4.32 -39.12 -30.85
C ASN A 361 2.83 -39.03 -31.22
N ALA A 362 2.22 -37.86 -31.05
CA ALA A 362 0.81 -37.63 -31.39
C ALA A 362 0.68 -36.67 -32.57
N VAL A 363 -0.29 -36.93 -33.46
CA VAL A 363 -0.50 -36.14 -34.67
C VAL A 363 -1.54 -35.05 -34.41
N ILE A 364 -1.21 -33.82 -34.76
CA ILE A 364 -2.12 -32.67 -34.70
C ILE A 364 -3.24 -32.84 -35.73
N SER A 365 -4.49 -32.64 -35.31
CA SER A 365 -5.69 -32.66 -36.15
C SER A 365 -6.71 -31.64 -35.67
N LYS A 366 -7.64 -31.23 -36.54
CA LYS A 366 -8.83 -30.42 -36.21
C LYS A 366 -8.56 -29.12 -35.45
N TYR A 367 -7.82 -28.18 -36.06
CA TYR A 367 -7.71 -26.84 -35.51
C TYR A 367 -9.08 -26.12 -35.42
N ALA A 368 -9.32 -25.47 -34.29
CA ALA A 368 -10.47 -24.60 -34.06
C ALA A 368 -10.06 -23.37 -33.25
N VAL A 369 -10.81 -22.27 -33.38
CA VAL A 369 -10.67 -21.11 -32.49
C VAL A 369 -11.98 -20.95 -31.75
N VAL A 370 -11.94 -21.09 -30.44
CA VAL A 370 -13.11 -21.00 -29.56
C VAL A 370 -12.89 -19.86 -28.57
N THR A 371 -13.69 -18.81 -28.71
CA THR A 371 -13.62 -17.60 -27.86
C THR A 371 -12.20 -17.02 -27.80
N GLY A 372 -11.53 -16.96 -28.94
CA GLY A 372 -10.18 -16.41 -29.08
C GLY A 372 -9.03 -17.34 -28.63
N SER A 373 -9.32 -18.50 -28.03
CA SER A 373 -8.33 -19.53 -27.72
C SER A 373 -8.20 -20.53 -28.88
N LEU A 374 -6.98 -20.99 -29.14
CA LEU A 374 -6.71 -22.00 -30.18
C LEU A 374 -6.88 -23.40 -29.58
N GLU A 375 -7.62 -24.25 -30.26
CA GLU A 375 -7.87 -25.63 -29.88
C GLU A 375 -7.51 -26.58 -31.02
N PHE A 376 -7.08 -27.80 -30.68
CA PHE A 376 -6.83 -28.87 -31.64
C PHE A 376 -6.83 -30.24 -30.95
N ASP A 377 -6.93 -31.30 -31.74
CA ASP A 377 -6.86 -32.68 -31.27
C ASP A 377 -5.46 -33.26 -31.52
N LEU A 378 -4.94 -34.02 -30.56
CA LEU A 378 -3.75 -34.84 -30.69
C LEU A 378 -4.14 -36.32 -30.76
N VAL A 379 -3.86 -36.93 -31.90
CA VAL A 379 -4.21 -38.32 -32.20
C VAL A 379 -2.98 -39.21 -32.06
N ASN A 380 -3.04 -40.19 -31.16
CA ASN A 380 -2.04 -41.26 -31.04
C ASN A 380 -2.76 -42.62 -31.00
N GLY A 381 -2.71 -43.38 -32.10
CA GLY A 381 -3.44 -44.63 -32.23
C GLY A 381 -4.95 -44.42 -32.11
N SER A 382 -5.59 -45.09 -31.14
CA SER A 382 -7.02 -44.93 -30.83
C SER A 382 -7.32 -43.76 -29.87
N ASN A 383 -6.30 -43.12 -29.32
CA ASN A 383 -6.46 -42.07 -28.32
C ASN A 383 -6.46 -40.71 -28.99
N THR A 384 -7.43 -39.87 -28.62
CA THR A 384 -7.53 -38.48 -29.05
C THR A 384 -7.56 -37.60 -27.81
N ASN A 385 -6.62 -36.68 -27.70
CA ASN A 385 -6.53 -35.73 -26.60
C ASN A 385 -6.82 -34.34 -27.13
N HIS A 386 -7.77 -33.66 -26.51
CA HIS A 386 -8.03 -32.28 -26.83
C HIS A 386 -6.93 -31.38 -26.25
N VAL A 387 -6.43 -30.41 -27.00
CA VAL A 387 -5.44 -29.43 -26.57
C VAL A 387 -6.05 -28.05 -26.66
N ARG A 388 -5.85 -27.25 -25.61
CA ARG A 388 -6.27 -25.85 -25.55
C ARG A 388 -5.06 -24.96 -25.29
N ILE A 389 -4.88 -23.97 -26.17
CA ILE A 389 -3.96 -22.85 -26.01
C ILE A 389 -4.82 -21.62 -25.68
N ASP A 390 -4.77 -21.23 -24.40
CA ASP A 390 -5.55 -20.09 -23.93
C ASP A 390 -5.01 -18.78 -24.52
N SER A 391 -5.91 -17.85 -24.87
CA SER A 391 -5.53 -16.56 -25.48
C SER A 391 -4.61 -15.70 -24.61
N ARG A 392 -4.53 -15.97 -23.30
CA ARG A 392 -3.68 -15.28 -22.33
C ARG A 392 -2.25 -15.83 -22.23
N THR A 393 -1.92 -16.93 -22.92
CA THR A 393 -0.57 -17.52 -22.92
C THR A 393 0.46 -16.74 -23.75
N ASN A 394 0.05 -15.68 -24.45
CA ASN A 394 0.85 -14.94 -25.42
C ASN A 394 1.36 -15.79 -26.61
N ILE A 395 0.87 -17.02 -26.79
CA ILE A 395 1.16 -17.85 -27.95
C ILE A 395 0.31 -17.37 -29.13
N ASN A 396 0.96 -16.88 -30.19
CA ASN A 396 0.27 -16.43 -31.39
C ASN A 396 -0.25 -17.64 -32.19
N SER A 397 -1.57 -17.72 -32.37
CA SER A 397 -2.22 -18.85 -33.04
C SER A 397 -1.80 -19.04 -34.50
N ASP A 398 -1.54 -17.94 -35.22
CA ASP A 398 -1.19 -18.01 -36.63
C ASP A 398 0.25 -18.46 -36.83
N ILE A 399 1.16 -17.99 -35.97
CA ILE A 399 2.54 -18.49 -35.92
C ILE A 399 2.53 -19.97 -35.52
N PHE A 400 1.74 -20.35 -34.50
CA PHE A 400 1.64 -21.73 -34.06
C PHE A 400 1.20 -22.68 -35.17
N LYS A 401 0.12 -22.35 -35.89
CA LYS A 401 -0.38 -23.15 -37.04
C LYS A 401 0.61 -23.21 -38.20
N GLN A 402 1.42 -22.16 -38.39
CA GLN A 402 2.49 -22.16 -39.41
C GLN A 402 3.65 -23.08 -39.01
N THR A 403 4.03 -23.08 -37.73
CA THR A 403 5.09 -23.95 -37.20
C THR A 403 4.64 -25.41 -37.12
N TYR A 404 3.36 -25.64 -36.79
CA TYR A 404 2.77 -26.95 -36.57
C TYR A 404 1.50 -27.12 -37.41
N PRO A 405 1.59 -27.25 -38.74
CA PRO A 405 0.41 -27.46 -39.58
C PRO A 405 -0.31 -28.76 -39.20
N GLU A 406 -1.60 -28.85 -39.55
CA GLU A 406 -2.38 -30.07 -39.32
C GLU A 406 -1.71 -31.27 -40.00
N GLY A 407 -1.67 -32.41 -39.29
CA GLY A 407 -0.92 -33.61 -39.70
C GLY A 407 0.51 -33.67 -39.16
N THR A 408 1.00 -32.63 -38.48
CA THR A 408 2.33 -32.68 -37.84
C THR A 408 2.29 -33.62 -36.64
N ALA A 409 3.18 -34.61 -36.63
CA ALA A 409 3.40 -35.46 -35.48
C ALA A 409 4.29 -34.70 -34.48
N VAL A 410 3.95 -34.70 -33.18
CA VAL A 410 4.57 -33.90 -32.13
C VAL A 410 4.74 -34.65 -30.81
N HIS A 411 5.67 -34.16 -30.00
CA HIS A 411 5.71 -34.34 -28.55
C HIS A 411 5.24 -33.04 -27.90
N ILE A 412 4.34 -33.13 -26.93
CA ILE A 412 3.80 -31.97 -26.22
C ILE A 412 3.85 -32.19 -24.71
N THR A 413 4.11 -31.13 -23.96
CA THR A 413 4.01 -31.07 -22.51
C THR A 413 2.95 -30.02 -22.15
N GLY A 414 2.18 -30.28 -21.10
CA GLY A 414 1.14 -29.35 -20.67
C GLY A 414 0.46 -29.82 -19.41
N ILE A 415 -0.48 -29.02 -18.92
CA ILE A 415 -1.28 -29.36 -17.74
C ILE A 415 -2.51 -30.13 -18.16
N SER A 416 -2.69 -31.33 -17.61
CA SER A 416 -3.95 -32.07 -17.71
C SER A 416 -5.06 -31.31 -16.98
N SER A 417 -6.16 -31.05 -17.65
CA SER A 417 -7.30 -30.29 -17.11
C SER A 417 -8.61 -30.92 -17.59
N ILE A 418 -9.69 -30.61 -16.90
CA ILE A 418 -11.06 -30.93 -17.34
C ILE A 418 -11.91 -29.68 -17.26
N PHE A 419 -12.73 -29.41 -18.27
CA PHE A 419 -13.63 -28.27 -18.28
C PHE A 419 -14.99 -28.68 -18.83
N LYS A 420 -16.04 -28.48 -18.02
CA LYS A 420 -17.42 -28.85 -18.33
C LYS A 420 -17.58 -30.28 -18.85
N GLY A 421 -16.82 -31.21 -18.25
CA GLY A 421 -16.85 -32.64 -18.58
C GLY A 421 -15.92 -33.07 -19.72
N ALA A 422 -15.17 -32.15 -20.34
CA ALA A 422 -14.22 -32.47 -21.40
C ALA A 422 -12.78 -32.39 -20.88
N TYR A 423 -12.02 -33.48 -21.00
CA TYR A 423 -10.58 -33.47 -20.71
C TYR A 423 -9.82 -32.72 -21.80
N GLN A 424 -8.83 -31.94 -21.37
CA GLN A 424 -7.99 -31.13 -22.24
C GLN A 424 -6.58 -31.02 -21.68
N LEU A 425 -5.60 -30.92 -22.57
CA LEU A 425 -4.23 -30.55 -22.25
C LEU A 425 -4.08 -29.04 -22.46
N LYS A 426 -3.68 -28.31 -21.42
CA LYS A 426 -3.40 -26.87 -21.51
C LYS A 426 -1.91 -26.65 -21.76
N LEU A 427 -1.59 -26.05 -22.90
CA LEU A 427 -0.20 -25.68 -23.22
C LEU A 427 0.21 -24.44 -22.40
N LEU A 428 1.41 -24.46 -21.82
CA LEU A 428 1.89 -23.35 -20.99
C LEU A 428 2.68 -22.33 -21.83
N ASN A 429 3.60 -22.82 -22.66
CA ASN A 429 4.44 -22.00 -23.53
C ASN A 429 4.78 -22.73 -24.86
N LEU A 430 5.33 -21.99 -25.84
CA LEU A 430 5.66 -22.55 -27.16
C LEU A 430 6.77 -23.61 -27.13
N GLY A 431 7.66 -23.55 -26.13
CA GLY A 431 8.75 -24.51 -25.95
C GLY A 431 8.30 -25.90 -25.46
N ASP A 432 7.05 -26.02 -25.00
CA ASP A 432 6.51 -27.28 -24.52
C ASP A 432 6.05 -28.23 -25.65
N ILE A 433 6.09 -27.79 -26.91
CA ILE A 433 5.74 -28.61 -28.09
C ILE A 433 6.93 -28.68 -29.06
N ARG A 434 7.12 -29.85 -29.69
CA ARG A 434 8.12 -30.08 -30.74
C ARG A 434 7.69 -31.19 -31.70
N PRO A 435 8.15 -31.24 -32.97
CA PRO A 435 7.83 -32.34 -33.89
C PRO A 435 8.34 -33.70 -33.40
N SER A 436 7.64 -34.79 -33.74
CA SER A 436 8.09 -36.18 -33.58
C SER A 436 8.58 -36.71 -34.93
N SER A 437 9.86 -37.06 -35.04
CA SER A 437 10.45 -37.55 -36.29
C SER A 437 9.89 -38.94 -36.68
N PRO A 438 9.50 -39.18 -37.95
CA PRO A 438 9.25 -40.51 -38.46
C PRO A 438 10.57 -41.24 -38.72
N ALA A 439 10.67 -42.54 -38.37
CA ALA A 439 11.84 -43.34 -38.72
C ALA A 439 11.91 -43.57 -40.25
N ALA A 440 12.75 -42.82 -40.95
CA ALA A 440 13.29 -43.12 -42.27
C ALA A 440 14.50 -42.22 -42.59
N GLU A 441 15.57 -42.87 -43.08
CA GLU A 441 16.90 -42.32 -43.38
C GLU A 441 17.70 -41.94 -42.12
N ASN A 442 18.85 -42.58 -41.89
CA ASN A 442 19.73 -42.22 -40.79
C ASN A 442 20.54 -40.99 -41.22
N HIS A 443 20.12 -39.83 -40.75
CA HIS A 443 20.76 -38.56 -40.99
C HIS A 443 21.98 -38.46 -40.07
N PRO A 444 23.18 -38.15 -40.59
CA PRO A 444 24.34 -37.98 -39.72
C PRO A 444 24.05 -36.88 -38.67
N PRO A 445 24.58 -37.01 -37.45
CA PRO A 445 24.45 -35.97 -36.43
C PRO A 445 24.86 -34.62 -37.01
N VAL A 446 24.05 -33.58 -36.82
CA VAL A 446 24.43 -32.24 -37.25
C VAL A 446 24.90 -31.49 -36.03
N PHE A 447 26.17 -31.10 -36.00
CA PHE A 447 26.65 -30.15 -35.02
C PHE A 447 25.88 -28.84 -35.18
N LYS A 448 25.36 -28.29 -34.08
CA LYS A 448 24.89 -26.92 -34.07
C LYS A 448 26.01 -26.01 -34.57
N GLU A 449 25.66 -25.04 -35.40
CA GLU A 449 26.65 -24.13 -35.94
C GLU A 449 27.39 -23.44 -34.81
N VAL A 450 28.70 -23.66 -34.74
CA VAL A 450 29.58 -22.97 -33.81
C VAL A 450 30.34 -21.94 -34.62
N SER A 451 29.96 -20.67 -34.45
CA SER A 451 30.73 -19.56 -35.01
C SER A 451 32.18 -19.63 -34.52
N PRO A 452 33.17 -19.12 -35.28
CA PRO A 452 34.55 -19.03 -34.81
C PRO A 452 34.61 -18.42 -33.41
N GLN A 453 35.29 -19.11 -32.51
CA GLN A 453 35.41 -18.70 -31.12
C GLN A 453 36.66 -17.86 -30.95
N ASN A 454 36.65 -16.99 -29.96
CA ASN A 454 37.82 -16.23 -29.56
C ASN A 454 38.04 -16.46 -28.06
N THR A 455 39.29 -16.59 -27.66
CA THR A 455 39.68 -16.62 -26.25
C THR A 455 41.04 -15.93 -26.10
N VAL A 456 41.56 -15.86 -24.88
CA VAL A 456 42.85 -15.22 -24.58
C VAL A 456 43.78 -16.20 -23.86
N VAL A 457 45.09 -15.98 -24.00
CA VAL A 457 46.10 -16.77 -23.28
C VAL A 457 45.83 -16.77 -21.76
N GLY A 458 45.85 -17.95 -21.14
CA GLY A 458 45.71 -18.16 -19.71
C GLY A 458 44.28 -18.18 -19.15
N GLN A 459 43.25 -17.90 -19.97
CA GLN A 459 41.85 -17.99 -19.54
C GLN A 459 41.29 -19.41 -19.77
N ALA A 460 40.56 -19.92 -18.79
CA ALA A 460 39.83 -21.18 -18.94
C ALA A 460 38.73 -21.00 -19.99
N PHE A 461 38.94 -21.59 -21.16
CA PHE A 461 37.98 -21.70 -22.23
C PHE A 461 37.18 -22.98 -22.03
N SER A 462 35.86 -22.87 -22.02
CA SER A 462 34.99 -24.03 -22.13
C SER A 462 33.99 -23.81 -23.25
N LEU A 463 33.81 -24.83 -24.08
CA LEU A 463 32.86 -24.79 -25.16
C LEU A 463 32.12 -26.11 -25.16
N LYS A 464 30.82 -26.03 -24.86
CA LYS A 464 29.94 -27.16 -25.07
C LYS A 464 29.57 -27.22 -26.54
N VAL A 465 29.90 -28.33 -27.17
CA VAL A 465 29.40 -28.66 -28.49
C VAL A 465 28.21 -29.58 -28.34
N GLU A 466 27.21 -29.32 -29.17
CA GLU A 466 26.03 -30.15 -29.23
C GLU A 466 25.84 -30.50 -30.70
N ALA A 467 25.76 -31.79 -30.97
CA ALA A 467 25.19 -32.30 -32.19
C ALA A 467 23.76 -32.74 -31.89
N THR A 468 22.90 -32.53 -32.87
CA THR A 468 21.54 -33.06 -32.87
C THR A 468 21.43 -34.02 -34.02
N ASP A 469 20.92 -35.20 -33.74
CA ASP A 469 20.60 -36.19 -34.74
C ASP A 469 19.13 -35.98 -35.12
N ALA A 470 18.84 -35.86 -36.41
CA ALA A 470 17.48 -35.56 -36.88
C ALA A 470 16.52 -36.74 -36.58
N ASP A 471 17.06 -37.94 -36.41
CA ASP A 471 16.33 -39.16 -36.06
C ASP A 471 16.26 -39.41 -34.55
N GLY A 472 16.93 -38.57 -33.75
CA GLY A 472 16.95 -38.65 -32.29
C GLY A 472 17.83 -39.77 -31.74
N ASP A 473 18.74 -40.32 -32.55
CA ASP A 473 19.66 -41.36 -32.11
C ASP A 473 20.66 -40.82 -31.07
N ALA A 474 21.12 -41.70 -30.17
CA ALA A 474 22.12 -41.33 -29.18
C ALA A 474 23.46 -41.01 -29.86
N ILE A 475 24.04 -39.86 -29.56
CA ILE A 475 25.27 -39.38 -30.19
C ILE A 475 26.43 -39.60 -29.24
N VAL A 476 27.49 -40.24 -29.75
CA VAL A 476 28.77 -40.35 -29.08
C VAL A 476 29.73 -39.32 -29.67
N TYR A 477 30.26 -38.46 -28.80
CA TYR A 477 31.26 -37.49 -29.21
C TYR A 477 32.67 -38.05 -29.03
N SER A 478 33.58 -37.63 -29.90
CA SER A 478 35.01 -37.87 -29.74
C SER A 478 35.81 -36.68 -30.27
N ALA A 479 36.99 -36.46 -29.70
CA ALA A 479 37.91 -35.47 -30.22
C ALA A 479 38.80 -36.10 -31.29
N VAL A 480 38.91 -35.44 -32.45
CA VAL A 480 39.79 -35.87 -33.56
C VAL A 480 41.15 -35.18 -33.44
N SER A 481 41.15 -33.87 -33.19
CA SER A 481 42.36 -33.12 -32.88
C SER A 481 42.04 -31.99 -31.91
N LEU A 482 42.83 -31.90 -30.85
CA LEU A 482 42.75 -30.86 -29.84
C LEU A 482 44.08 -30.08 -29.82
N PRO A 483 44.05 -28.76 -29.54
CA PRO A 483 45.23 -28.00 -29.18
C PRO A 483 45.88 -28.54 -27.91
N ASP A 484 47.18 -28.30 -27.75
CA ASP A 484 47.91 -28.71 -26.54
C ASP A 484 47.26 -28.11 -25.28
N GLY A 485 47.04 -28.96 -24.28
CA GLY A 485 46.40 -28.62 -23.01
C GLY A 485 44.86 -28.59 -23.04
N ALA A 486 44.21 -28.82 -24.19
CA ALA A 486 42.76 -28.96 -24.27
C ALA A 486 42.33 -30.40 -23.95
N SER A 487 41.22 -30.54 -23.22
CA SER A 487 40.54 -31.81 -22.96
C SER A 487 39.11 -31.78 -23.48
N PHE A 488 38.57 -32.96 -23.77
CA PHE A 488 37.21 -33.11 -24.25
C PHE A 488 36.49 -34.19 -23.44
N ASP A 489 35.40 -33.80 -22.77
CA ASP A 489 34.46 -34.73 -22.16
C ASP A 489 33.47 -35.23 -23.20
N SER A 490 33.66 -36.47 -23.65
CA SER A 490 32.80 -37.15 -24.61
C SER A 490 31.37 -37.40 -24.11
N ALA A 491 31.13 -37.42 -22.79
CA ALA A 491 29.79 -37.65 -22.24
C ALA A 491 28.95 -36.37 -22.19
N GLY A 492 29.57 -35.23 -21.88
CA GLY A 492 28.91 -33.92 -21.81
C GLY A 492 29.04 -33.05 -23.06
N GLY A 493 29.87 -33.44 -24.03
CA GLY A 493 30.19 -32.63 -25.21
C GLY A 493 31.01 -31.38 -24.86
N LEU A 494 31.70 -31.38 -23.72
CA LEU A 494 32.37 -30.20 -23.20
C LEU A 494 33.86 -30.22 -23.54
N ILE A 495 34.29 -29.25 -24.34
CA ILE A 495 35.72 -28.91 -24.45
C ILE A 495 36.08 -28.03 -23.27
N THR A 496 37.19 -28.34 -22.62
CA THR A 496 37.83 -27.45 -21.64
C THR A 496 39.30 -27.25 -22.05
N TRP A 497 39.77 -26.01 -21.99
CA TRP A 497 41.12 -25.67 -22.42
C TRP A 497 41.60 -24.40 -21.72
N THR A 498 42.88 -24.35 -21.35
CA THR A 498 43.52 -23.10 -20.93
C THR A 498 44.70 -22.86 -21.87
N PRO A 499 44.54 -22.07 -22.95
CA PRO A 499 45.59 -21.88 -23.95
C PRO A 499 46.78 -21.13 -23.37
N GLU A 500 47.99 -21.66 -23.58
CA GLU A 500 49.22 -21.02 -23.09
C GLU A 500 49.85 -20.06 -24.12
N GLN A 501 49.41 -20.11 -25.38
CA GLN A 501 50.00 -19.33 -26.48
C GLN A 501 48.93 -18.73 -27.40
N SER A 502 49.13 -17.48 -27.81
CA SER A 502 48.27 -16.80 -28.77
C SER A 502 48.46 -17.37 -30.18
N GLY A 503 47.39 -17.52 -30.93
CA GLY A 503 47.38 -18.11 -32.27
C GLY A 503 45.96 -18.46 -32.72
N SER A 504 45.83 -19.01 -33.91
CA SER A 504 44.57 -19.58 -34.38
C SER A 504 44.68 -21.09 -34.34
N TYR A 505 43.73 -21.74 -33.68
CA TYR A 505 43.72 -23.17 -33.43
C TYR A 505 42.43 -23.77 -33.93
N ASP A 506 42.51 -24.89 -34.64
CA ASP A 506 41.34 -25.62 -35.11
C ASP A 506 41.11 -26.82 -34.17
N ILE A 507 40.00 -26.79 -33.44
CA ILE A 507 39.51 -27.92 -32.66
C ILE A 507 38.63 -28.76 -33.58
N LYS A 508 39.02 -30.01 -33.83
CA LYS A 508 38.25 -30.92 -34.67
C LYS A 508 37.61 -31.99 -33.83
N LEU A 509 36.28 -32.06 -33.89
CA LEU A 509 35.46 -33.01 -33.17
C LEU A 509 34.71 -33.89 -34.15
N LYS A 510 34.29 -35.05 -33.65
CA LYS A 510 33.47 -36.01 -34.37
C LYS A 510 32.30 -36.42 -33.51
N ALA A 511 31.11 -36.38 -34.09
CA ALA A 511 29.89 -36.95 -33.52
C ALA A 511 29.52 -38.17 -34.36
N VAL A 512 29.18 -39.28 -33.69
CA VAL A 512 28.72 -40.52 -34.32
C VAL A 512 27.40 -40.91 -33.68
N ASP A 513 26.37 -41.12 -34.49
CA ASP A 513 25.09 -41.63 -33.99
C ASP A 513 25.17 -43.13 -33.63
N ALA A 514 24.13 -43.63 -32.97
CA ALA A 514 24.04 -45.04 -32.57
C ALA A 514 23.98 -46.02 -33.76
N LYS A 515 23.75 -45.55 -34.98
CA LYS A 515 23.69 -46.33 -36.23
C LYS A 515 24.94 -46.18 -37.10
N GLY A 516 25.93 -45.41 -36.66
CA GLY A 516 27.26 -45.27 -37.24
C GLY A 516 27.45 -44.15 -38.27
N ALA A 517 26.46 -43.28 -38.54
CA ALA A 517 26.73 -42.11 -39.37
C ALA A 517 27.43 -41.01 -38.56
N GLU A 518 28.26 -40.24 -39.26
CA GLU A 518 29.23 -39.35 -38.65
C GLU A 518 29.14 -37.93 -39.20
N ALA A 519 29.40 -36.97 -38.33
CA ALA A 519 29.75 -35.63 -38.74
C ALA A 519 30.99 -35.13 -38.02
N THR A 520 31.65 -34.18 -38.66
CA THR A 520 32.81 -33.50 -38.09
C THR A 520 32.53 -32.03 -37.96
N LEU A 521 32.94 -31.46 -36.84
CA LEU A 521 32.94 -30.02 -36.60
C LEU A 521 34.38 -29.57 -36.45
N THR A 522 34.76 -28.55 -37.21
CA THR A 522 35.99 -27.80 -36.97
C THR A 522 35.60 -26.46 -36.36
N VAL A 523 35.92 -26.27 -35.09
CA VAL A 523 35.79 -24.97 -34.41
C VAL A 523 37.13 -24.27 -34.50
N ARG A 524 37.16 -23.15 -35.22
CA ARG A 524 38.31 -22.25 -35.16
C ARG A 524 38.24 -21.43 -33.88
N VAL A 525 39.25 -21.56 -33.05
CA VAL A 525 39.46 -20.74 -31.86
C VAL A 525 40.64 -19.81 -32.10
N THR A 526 40.37 -18.51 -32.19
CA THR A 526 41.43 -17.49 -32.21
C THR A 526 41.79 -17.14 -30.78
N VAL A 527 42.96 -17.57 -30.33
CA VAL A 527 43.54 -17.16 -29.05
C VAL A 527 44.31 -15.87 -29.29
N SER A 528 43.78 -14.74 -28.86
CA SER A 528 44.56 -13.51 -28.82
C SER A 528 45.57 -13.56 -27.67
N ALA A 529 46.68 -12.83 -27.80
CA ALA A 529 47.54 -12.56 -26.64
C ALA A 529 46.66 -11.99 -25.53
N ALA A 530 46.94 -12.33 -24.26
CA ALA A 530 46.17 -11.84 -23.13
C ALA A 530 45.87 -10.33 -23.28
N GLN A 531 44.63 -10.04 -23.66
CA GLN A 531 44.09 -8.69 -23.71
C GLN A 531 43.42 -8.49 -22.35
N THR A 532 43.95 -7.56 -21.58
CA THR A 532 43.30 -7.06 -20.37
C THR A 532 41.97 -6.38 -20.74
N GLY A 533 40.83 -7.03 -20.44
CA GLY A 533 39.52 -6.35 -20.28
C GLY A 533 38.42 -6.67 -21.31
N ALA A 534 37.56 -7.66 -21.02
CA ALA A 534 36.14 -7.56 -21.38
C ALA A 534 35.43 -6.99 -20.16
N ASN A 535 35.20 -5.68 -20.17
CA ASN A 535 34.78 -4.93 -19.00
C ASN A 535 33.33 -5.27 -18.59
N HIS A 536 33.13 -5.81 -17.39
CA HIS A 536 31.82 -5.73 -16.71
C HIS A 536 31.54 -4.25 -16.46
N THR A 537 30.45 -3.69 -16.98
CA THR A 537 30.24 -2.24 -16.88
C THR A 537 29.19 -1.88 -15.84
N ALA A 538 29.47 -0.83 -15.07
CA ALA A 538 28.46 -0.19 -14.23
C ALA A 538 27.54 0.67 -15.09
N THR A 539 26.28 0.81 -14.67
CA THR A 539 25.33 1.76 -15.25
C THR A 539 24.86 2.76 -14.21
N LEU A 540 24.65 3.99 -14.67
CA LEU A 540 24.06 5.07 -13.89
C LEU A 540 23.07 5.78 -14.81
N THR A 541 21.82 5.93 -14.38
CA THR A 541 20.79 6.65 -15.13
C THR A 541 20.08 7.68 -14.25
N GLY A 542 19.24 8.52 -14.85
CA GLY A 542 18.48 9.54 -14.15
C GLY A 542 17.64 10.36 -15.14
N PRO A 543 16.92 11.41 -14.68
CA PRO A 543 16.28 12.36 -15.58
C PRO A 543 17.32 13.16 -16.37
N SER A 544 17.03 13.49 -17.63
CA SER A 544 17.93 14.28 -18.49
C SER A 544 17.96 15.76 -18.15
N SER A 545 16.92 16.28 -17.49
CA SER A 545 16.88 17.63 -16.94
C SER A 545 16.05 17.71 -15.67
N ALA A 546 16.40 18.61 -14.75
CA ALA A 546 15.69 18.85 -13.51
C ALA A 546 15.80 20.32 -13.06
N TYR A 547 14.99 20.71 -12.08
CA TYR A 547 14.93 22.08 -11.57
C TYR A 547 15.53 22.17 -10.17
N PRO A 548 16.09 23.32 -9.75
CA PRO A 548 16.52 23.54 -8.36
C PRO A 548 15.43 23.11 -7.35
N GLU A 549 15.85 22.57 -6.21
CA GLU A 549 15.00 22.04 -5.12
C GLU A 549 14.18 20.77 -5.44
N THR A 550 14.35 20.16 -6.62
CA THR A 550 13.71 18.87 -6.93
C THR A 550 14.52 17.69 -6.43
N SER A 551 13.83 16.65 -5.95
CA SER A 551 14.41 15.34 -5.66
C SER A 551 14.54 14.52 -6.94
N ILE A 552 15.65 13.80 -7.07
CA ILE A 552 16.06 13.06 -8.25
C ILE A 552 16.48 11.65 -7.83
N ASP A 553 15.92 10.66 -8.52
CA ASP A 553 16.29 9.26 -8.38
C ASP A 553 17.38 8.92 -9.39
N LEU A 554 18.46 8.33 -8.89
CA LEU A 554 19.60 7.86 -9.68
C LEU A 554 19.73 6.34 -9.56
N PRO A 555 19.11 5.58 -10.48
CA PRO A 555 19.37 4.15 -10.63
C PRO A 555 20.85 3.83 -10.88
N ILE A 556 21.42 2.97 -10.04
CA ILE A 556 22.75 2.37 -10.22
C ILE A 556 22.58 0.89 -10.53
N GLY A 557 23.23 0.42 -11.59
CA GLY A 557 23.10 -0.95 -12.08
C GLY A 557 24.38 -1.52 -12.65
N VAL A 558 24.28 -2.71 -13.23
CA VAL A 558 25.38 -3.45 -13.87
C VAL A 558 24.96 -4.08 -15.19
N LEU A 559 25.89 -4.23 -16.11
CA LEU A 559 25.73 -4.96 -17.37
C LEU A 559 26.75 -6.09 -17.46
N ASN A 560 26.26 -7.29 -17.78
CA ASN A 560 27.02 -8.51 -18.01
C ASN A 560 27.93 -8.92 -16.83
N PRO A 561 27.42 -9.15 -15.60
CA PRO A 561 28.25 -9.60 -14.49
C PRO A 561 28.60 -11.10 -14.66
N VAL A 562 29.68 -11.44 -15.37
CA VAL A 562 29.94 -12.81 -15.88
C VAL A 562 30.16 -13.87 -14.78
N ASN A 563 30.36 -13.49 -13.52
CA ASN A 563 30.51 -14.43 -12.39
C ASN A 563 29.48 -14.24 -11.27
N GLY A 564 28.55 -13.30 -11.42
CA GLY A 564 27.69 -12.83 -10.36
C GLY A 564 28.42 -12.32 -9.10
N PHE A 565 27.68 -11.77 -8.13
CA PHE A 565 28.25 -11.29 -6.87
C PHE A 565 27.22 -11.25 -5.74
N THR A 566 27.68 -11.37 -4.50
CA THR A 566 26.84 -11.27 -3.29
C THR A 566 27.08 -9.98 -2.52
N ALA A 567 28.21 -9.31 -2.74
CA ALA A 567 28.50 -8.02 -2.13
C ALA A 567 29.02 -7.03 -3.18
N LEU A 568 28.74 -5.75 -2.96
CA LEU A 568 29.29 -4.66 -3.75
C LEU A 568 29.77 -3.52 -2.87
N ASP A 569 30.73 -2.78 -3.39
CA ASP A 569 31.26 -1.54 -2.84
C ASP A 569 31.40 -0.55 -3.99
N VAL A 570 30.77 0.62 -3.90
CA VAL A 570 30.81 1.63 -4.96
C VAL A 570 30.96 3.02 -4.36
N ILE A 571 31.73 3.86 -5.04
CA ILE A 571 31.84 5.29 -4.74
C ILE A 571 31.07 6.07 -5.80
N VAL A 572 30.12 6.89 -5.33
CA VAL A 572 29.39 7.86 -6.13
C VAL A 572 30.04 9.23 -5.96
N HIS A 573 30.39 9.87 -7.07
CA HIS A 573 30.86 11.24 -7.14
C HIS A 573 29.71 12.14 -7.56
N TYR A 574 29.50 13.22 -6.82
CA TYR A 574 28.52 14.25 -7.13
C TYR A 574 29.11 15.64 -6.89
N ASP A 575 28.53 16.67 -7.48
CA ASP A 575 28.92 18.06 -7.22
C ASP A 575 28.22 18.56 -5.94
N PRO A 576 28.92 18.69 -4.79
CA PRO A 576 28.28 19.07 -3.55
C PRO A 576 27.89 20.55 -3.52
N SER A 577 28.30 21.35 -4.50
CA SER A 577 27.78 22.71 -4.67
C SER A 577 26.40 22.73 -5.33
N LYS A 578 25.99 21.62 -5.98
CA LYS A 578 24.74 21.52 -6.73
C LYS A 578 23.76 20.48 -6.20
N LEU A 579 24.23 19.44 -5.53
CA LEU A 579 23.39 18.36 -5.03
C LEU A 579 23.54 18.21 -3.52
N ASP A 580 22.43 17.94 -2.85
CA ASP A 580 22.35 17.47 -1.47
C ASP A 580 21.93 16.00 -1.43
N VAL A 581 22.41 15.31 -0.41
CA VAL A 581 21.98 13.94 -0.07
C VAL A 581 21.57 13.91 1.39
N ALA A 582 20.47 13.21 1.70
CA ALA A 582 20.00 13.09 3.08
C ALA A 582 20.96 12.21 3.89
N THR A 583 21.39 12.69 5.06
CA THR A 583 22.38 12.03 5.92
C THR A 583 21.89 11.86 7.36
N SER A 584 22.44 10.89 8.06
CA SER A 584 22.23 10.64 9.49
C SER A 584 23.59 10.68 10.24
N PRO A 585 23.69 11.37 11.37
CA PRO A 585 24.92 11.41 12.16
C PRO A 585 25.14 10.12 12.95
N ASN A 586 26.34 9.57 12.86
CA ASN A 586 26.79 8.47 13.71
C ASN A 586 27.19 9.01 15.09
N GLY A 587 27.21 8.13 16.09
CA GLY A 587 27.56 8.48 17.48
C GLY A 587 28.96 9.08 17.67
N ASP A 588 29.82 9.02 16.65
CA ASP A 588 31.17 9.59 16.62
C ASP A 588 31.27 10.91 15.80
N GLY A 589 30.16 11.40 15.25
CA GLY A 589 30.08 12.62 14.45
C GLY A 589 30.32 12.45 12.95
N THR A 590 30.57 11.23 12.45
CA THR A 590 30.62 10.95 10.99
C THR A 590 29.20 10.86 10.40
N LEU A 591 29.06 10.98 9.07
CA LEU A 591 27.77 10.95 8.38
C LEU A 591 27.61 9.68 7.53
N SER A 592 26.46 9.05 7.66
CA SER A 592 25.98 7.96 6.80
C SER A 592 24.76 8.44 6.01
N LEU A 593 24.35 7.71 4.96
CA LEU A 593 23.09 7.97 4.28
C LEU A 593 21.93 7.76 5.26
N ALA A 594 20.93 8.65 5.22
CA ALA A 594 19.66 8.40 5.90
C ALA A 594 18.89 7.28 5.19
N ASP A 595 18.01 6.55 5.89
CA ASP A 595 17.23 5.45 5.32
C ASP A 595 16.40 5.88 4.09
N SER A 596 16.00 7.14 4.02
CA SER A 596 15.26 7.72 2.88
C SER A 596 16.14 8.06 1.66
N ALA A 597 17.47 7.96 1.78
CA ALA A 597 18.40 8.41 0.74
C ALA A 597 18.77 7.30 -0.25
N VAL A 598 18.49 6.03 0.05
CA VAL A 598 18.80 4.90 -0.83
C VAL A 598 17.73 3.82 -0.73
N THR A 599 17.27 3.35 -1.89
CA THR A 599 16.32 2.24 -2.00
C THR A 599 16.98 1.08 -2.72
N SER A 600 16.89 -0.14 -2.18
CA SER A 600 17.32 -1.34 -2.91
C SER A 600 16.30 -1.73 -3.97
N SER A 601 16.78 -2.09 -5.15
CA SER A 601 15.94 -2.49 -6.29
C SER A 601 15.95 -4.00 -6.50
N ARG A 602 16.64 -4.74 -5.64
CA ARG A 602 16.82 -6.19 -5.70
C ARG A 602 16.42 -6.81 -4.37
N ASP A 603 15.57 -7.82 -4.42
CA ASP A 603 15.21 -8.57 -3.22
C ASP A 603 16.45 -9.24 -2.62
N GLY A 604 16.54 -9.21 -1.29
CA GLY A 604 17.68 -9.76 -0.54
C GLY A 604 19.00 -8.98 -0.64
N LEU A 605 19.17 -7.96 -1.49
CA LEU A 605 20.36 -7.11 -1.55
C LEU A 605 20.15 -5.86 -0.69
N GLY A 606 20.69 -5.85 0.53
CA GLY A 606 20.48 -4.76 1.50
C GLY A 606 21.65 -3.80 1.61
N LEU A 607 21.39 -2.55 2.03
CA LEU A 607 22.43 -1.62 2.47
C LEU A 607 23.06 -2.14 3.77
N LEU A 608 24.37 -2.40 3.75
CA LEU A 608 25.11 -2.86 4.92
C LEU A 608 25.80 -1.69 5.64
N ALA A 609 26.36 -0.77 4.85
CA ALA A 609 27.01 0.42 5.37
C ALA A 609 27.02 1.52 4.30
N SER A 610 26.99 2.76 4.77
CA SER A 610 27.25 3.93 3.92
C SER A 610 28.09 4.96 4.65
N GLY A 611 28.88 5.71 3.89
CA GLY A 611 29.63 6.85 4.40
C GLY A 611 29.50 8.01 3.43
N VAL A 612 29.26 9.21 3.98
CA VAL A 612 29.10 10.43 3.20
C VAL A 612 30.18 11.42 3.60
N LYS A 613 30.88 12.00 2.61
CA LYS A 613 31.80 13.12 2.79
C LYS A 613 31.26 14.31 1.99
N PRO A 614 30.31 15.09 2.57
CA PRO A 614 29.61 16.13 1.83
C PRO A 614 30.55 17.14 1.20
N ASP A 615 31.59 17.57 1.93
CA ASP A 615 32.57 18.56 1.44
C ASP A 615 33.44 18.06 0.27
N GLN A 616 33.49 16.76 0.04
CA GLN A 616 34.25 16.13 -1.05
C GLN A 616 33.37 15.64 -2.20
N GLY A 617 32.04 15.68 -2.06
CA GLY A 617 31.12 15.18 -3.08
C GLY A 617 31.15 13.65 -3.23
N LEU A 618 31.44 12.92 -2.15
CA LEU A 618 31.62 11.47 -2.18
C LEU A 618 30.61 10.74 -1.30
N ILE A 619 30.02 9.69 -1.85
CA ILE A 619 29.19 8.71 -1.13
C ILE A 619 29.79 7.33 -1.39
N ARG A 620 30.11 6.59 -0.32
CA ARG A 620 30.47 5.18 -0.44
C ARG A 620 29.29 4.32 0.01
N ILE A 621 28.92 3.34 -0.81
CA ILE A 621 27.79 2.46 -0.56
C ILE A 621 28.30 1.03 -0.58
N ILE A 622 28.07 0.29 0.50
CA ILE A 622 28.35 -1.13 0.60
C ILE A 622 27.03 -1.87 0.77
N MET A 623 26.74 -2.78 -0.15
CA MET A 623 25.55 -3.63 -0.09
C MET A 623 25.94 -5.10 -0.09
N GLY A 624 25.08 -5.93 0.49
CA GLY A 624 25.29 -7.36 0.56
C GLY A 624 23.99 -8.13 0.50
N SER A 625 24.08 -9.32 -0.06
CA SER A 625 22.97 -10.22 -0.32
C SER A 625 22.74 -11.11 0.89
N ALA A 626 21.48 -11.29 1.30
CA ALA A 626 21.08 -12.14 2.42
C ALA A 626 21.06 -13.63 2.00
N GLY A 627 22.24 -14.22 1.78
CA GLY A 627 22.40 -15.61 1.35
C GLY A 627 22.76 -15.76 -0.13
N ALA A 628 23.33 -16.92 -0.48
CA ALA A 628 23.88 -17.18 -1.82
C ALA A 628 22.83 -17.20 -2.94
N GLN A 629 21.56 -17.47 -2.61
CA GLN A 629 20.42 -17.44 -3.53
C GLN A 629 20.08 -16.03 -4.02
N HIS A 630 20.49 -15.00 -3.29
CA HIS A 630 20.29 -13.60 -3.66
C HIS A 630 21.50 -13.00 -4.38
N ALA A 631 22.45 -13.83 -4.84
CA ALA A 631 23.57 -13.36 -5.65
C ALA A 631 23.05 -12.69 -6.94
N VAL A 632 23.61 -11.53 -7.26
CA VAL A 632 23.31 -10.80 -8.49
C VAL A 632 24.04 -11.49 -9.65
N THR A 633 23.32 -12.22 -10.48
CA THR A 633 23.88 -13.02 -11.59
C THR A 633 23.55 -12.45 -12.98
N GLY A 634 22.67 -11.45 -13.06
CA GLY A 634 22.23 -10.84 -14.31
C GLY A 634 22.30 -9.32 -14.29
N SER A 635 22.29 -8.72 -15.48
CA SER A 635 22.27 -7.26 -15.66
C SER A 635 21.04 -6.60 -15.02
N GLY A 636 21.11 -5.29 -14.78
CA GLY A 636 19.99 -4.45 -14.36
C GLY A 636 20.30 -3.56 -13.18
N GLU A 637 19.27 -2.85 -12.72
CA GLU A 637 19.33 -1.95 -11.56
C GLU A 637 19.59 -2.74 -10.27
N LEU A 638 20.38 -2.15 -9.36
CA LEU A 638 20.72 -2.70 -8.06
C LEU A 638 20.13 -1.87 -6.92
N LEU A 639 20.20 -0.54 -7.07
CA LEU A 639 19.71 0.43 -6.10
C LEU A 639 19.32 1.74 -6.79
N LYS A 640 18.52 2.56 -6.10
CA LYS A 640 18.29 3.96 -6.44
C LYS A 640 18.85 4.85 -5.34
N LEU A 641 19.70 5.80 -5.72
CA LEU A 641 20.17 6.87 -4.85
C LEU A 641 19.26 8.09 -5.01
N HIS A 642 18.71 8.60 -3.92
CA HIS A 642 17.86 9.79 -3.91
C HIS A 642 18.71 11.03 -3.56
N VAL A 643 18.85 11.95 -4.51
CA VAL A 643 19.57 13.23 -4.34
C VAL A 643 18.65 14.40 -4.58
N LYS A 644 18.98 15.59 -4.07
CA LYS A 644 18.19 16.81 -4.26
C LYS A 644 19.03 17.90 -4.89
N LEU A 645 18.54 18.59 -5.92
CA LEU A 645 19.21 19.79 -6.44
C LEU A 645 19.11 20.94 -5.42
N LYS A 646 20.22 21.62 -5.16
CA LYS A 646 20.28 22.79 -4.28
C LYS A 646 19.49 23.96 -4.86
N ALA A 647 19.01 24.83 -3.98
CA ALA A 647 18.36 26.07 -4.37
C ALA A 647 19.29 26.99 -5.19
N ASN A 648 18.68 27.84 -6.02
CA ASN A 648 19.34 28.94 -6.74
C ASN A 648 20.46 28.53 -7.71
N LEU A 649 20.43 27.31 -8.25
CA LEU A 649 21.40 26.90 -9.26
C LEU A 649 21.12 27.57 -10.61
N PRO A 650 22.16 28.10 -11.28
CA PRO A 650 22.02 28.64 -12.64
C PRO A 650 21.78 27.52 -13.65
N ASP A 651 21.33 27.90 -14.86
CA ASP A 651 21.31 26.96 -15.99
C ASP A 651 22.69 26.35 -16.18
N GLY A 652 22.73 25.03 -16.31
CA GLY A 652 24.00 24.34 -16.41
C GLY A 652 23.84 22.83 -16.33
N LYS A 653 24.95 22.15 -16.11
CA LYS A 653 24.97 20.71 -15.92
C LYS A 653 25.56 20.36 -14.57
N THR A 654 25.04 19.30 -13.98
CA THR A 654 25.72 18.58 -12.91
C THR A 654 25.90 17.15 -13.35
N ASP A 655 27.12 16.66 -13.20
CA ASP A 655 27.46 15.29 -13.52
C ASP A 655 27.52 14.49 -12.22
N ILE A 656 27.02 13.26 -12.29
CA ILE A 656 27.20 12.24 -11.27
C ILE A 656 27.94 11.10 -11.94
N SER A 657 28.95 10.54 -11.28
CA SER A 657 29.71 9.41 -11.83
C SER A 657 30.02 8.37 -10.77
N LEU A 658 30.29 7.14 -11.23
CA LEU A 658 30.71 6.04 -10.37
C LEU A 658 32.21 5.78 -10.49
N SER A 659 32.83 5.33 -9.41
CA SER A 659 34.20 4.84 -9.39
C SER A 659 34.36 3.73 -8.35
N ASP A 660 35.51 3.04 -8.40
CA ASP A 660 35.88 2.00 -7.42
C ASP A 660 34.76 0.97 -7.19
N PHE A 661 33.97 0.70 -8.24
CA PHE A 661 32.84 -0.21 -8.17
C PHE A 661 33.37 -1.63 -8.17
N GLN A 662 33.50 -2.21 -6.97
CA GLN A 662 33.92 -3.58 -6.77
C GLN A 662 32.72 -4.46 -6.46
N VAL A 663 32.77 -5.68 -6.97
CA VAL A 663 31.81 -6.73 -6.68
C VAL A 663 32.54 -7.98 -6.22
N SER A 664 31.97 -8.71 -5.27
CA SER A 664 32.62 -9.87 -4.66
C SER A 664 31.68 -11.07 -4.57
N LEU A 665 32.23 -12.25 -4.87
CA LEU A 665 31.60 -13.54 -4.67
C LEU A 665 32.62 -14.49 -4.04
N ASP A 666 32.23 -15.18 -2.95
CA ASP A 666 33.03 -16.21 -2.28
C ASP A 666 34.49 -15.79 -1.98
N GLY A 667 34.68 -14.53 -1.58
CA GLY A 667 35.99 -13.95 -1.24
C GLY A 667 36.84 -13.54 -2.44
N THR A 668 36.34 -13.70 -3.67
CA THR A 668 36.99 -13.21 -4.90
C THR A 668 36.32 -11.92 -5.34
N SER A 669 37.10 -10.84 -5.47
CA SER A 669 36.60 -9.53 -5.90
C SER A 669 37.00 -9.19 -7.33
N SER A 670 36.13 -8.50 -8.05
CA SER A 670 36.40 -7.93 -9.36
C SER A 670 35.93 -6.47 -9.41
N THR A 671 36.64 -5.64 -10.18
CA THR A 671 36.27 -4.23 -10.39
C THR A 671 35.47 -4.10 -11.68
N LEU A 672 34.35 -3.40 -11.61
CA LEU A 672 33.55 -3.03 -12.77
C LEU A 672 34.12 -1.78 -13.43
N ASP A 673 34.03 -1.75 -14.75
CA ASP A 673 34.31 -0.56 -15.55
C ASP A 673 33.22 0.48 -15.36
N THR A 674 33.60 1.63 -14.81
CA THR A 674 32.71 2.77 -14.58
C THR A 674 32.86 3.88 -15.64
N THR A 675 33.64 3.66 -16.69
CA THR A 675 33.95 4.68 -17.71
C THR A 675 32.71 5.27 -18.36
N ALA A 676 31.65 4.47 -18.54
CA ALA A 676 30.36 4.91 -19.10
C ALA A 676 29.30 5.23 -18.02
N ALA A 677 29.60 5.02 -16.73
CA ALA A 677 28.68 5.24 -15.62
C ALA A 677 28.71 6.69 -15.12
N THR A 678 28.55 7.63 -16.05
CA THR A 678 28.40 9.06 -15.77
C THR A 678 27.06 9.53 -16.32
N TRP A 679 26.28 10.21 -15.48
CA TRP A 679 25.00 10.79 -15.87
C TRP A 679 25.02 12.31 -15.69
N SER A 680 24.69 13.03 -16.76
CA SER A 680 24.59 14.49 -16.77
C SER A 680 23.13 14.92 -16.66
N ILE A 681 22.84 15.75 -15.66
CA ILE A 681 21.52 16.37 -15.50
C ILE A 681 21.61 17.82 -15.96
N GLU A 682 20.78 18.20 -16.93
CA GLU A 682 20.59 19.61 -17.30
C GLU A 682 19.76 20.32 -16.23
N VAL A 683 20.36 21.26 -15.51
CA VAL A 683 19.67 22.13 -14.55
C VAL A 683 19.00 23.25 -15.34
N LYS A 684 17.68 23.37 -15.23
CA LYS A 684 16.87 24.42 -15.88
C LYS A 684 16.39 25.45 -14.86
N SER A 685 16.49 26.72 -15.21
CA SER A 685 16.41 27.85 -14.27
C SER A 685 15.02 28.45 -14.08
N THR A 686 14.02 28.20 -14.96
CA THR A 686 12.66 28.75 -14.77
C THR A 686 11.50 27.91 -15.36
N ASP A 687 10.51 27.57 -14.51
CA ASP A 687 9.16 27.16 -14.91
C ASP A 687 8.13 28.15 -14.35
N ARG A 688 7.34 28.75 -15.25
CA ARG A 688 6.32 29.77 -14.94
C ARG A 688 4.90 29.21 -14.91
N THR A 689 4.74 27.92 -15.19
CA THR A 689 3.44 27.25 -15.32
C THR A 689 2.69 27.28 -14.00
N ALA A 690 3.33 26.89 -12.90
CA ALA A 690 2.72 26.89 -11.56
C ALA A 690 2.25 28.29 -11.12
N LEU A 691 3.08 29.33 -11.32
CA LEU A 691 2.69 30.71 -11.01
C LEU A 691 1.56 31.20 -11.92
N SER A 692 1.54 30.80 -13.19
CA SER A 692 0.47 31.15 -14.12
C SER A 692 -0.86 30.52 -13.72
N THR A 693 -0.86 29.25 -13.32
CA THR A 693 -2.03 28.57 -12.77
C THR A 693 -2.54 29.24 -11.51
N ALA A 694 -1.65 29.54 -10.56
CA ALA A 694 -2.02 30.22 -9.31
C ALA A 694 -2.63 31.62 -9.55
N ILE A 695 -2.07 32.40 -10.47
CA ILE A 695 -2.61 33.72 -10.88
C ILE A 695 -4.01 33.57 -11.47
N ASN A 696 -4.24 32.60 -12.36
CA ASN A 696 -5.54 32.40 -12.99
C ASN A 696 -6.61 32.00 -11.97
N SER A 697 -6.28 31.10 -11.04
CA SER A 697 -7.19 30.70 -9.95
C SER A 697 -7.52 31.88 -9.02
N ALA A 698 -6.51 32.68 -8.64
CA ALA A 698 -6.70 33.86 -7.80
C ALA A 698 -7.52 34.95 -8.50
N GLN A 699 -7.30 35.17 -9.80
CA GLN A 699 -8.07 36.12 -10.62
C GLN A 699 -9.54 35.69 -10.73
N SER A 700 -9.81 34.40 -10.93
CA SER A 700 -11.18 33.89 -10.96
C SER A 700 -11.91 34.12 -9.63
N LEU A 701 -11.24 33.90 -8.50
CA LEU A 701 -11.77 34.19 -7.17
C LEU A 701 -12.03 35.69 -6.96
N TYR A 702 -11.12 36.55 -7.41
CA TYR A 702 -11.28 37.99 -7.37
C TYR A 702 -12.49 38.46 -8.21
N ASP A 703 -12.64 37.94 -9.43
CA ASP A 703 -13.71 38.34 -10.34
C ASP A 703 -15.09 37.96 -9.80
N GLN A 704 -15.20 36.80 -9.15
CA GLN A 704 -16.44 36.30 -8.57
C GLN A 704 -16.84 37.00 -7.26
N ALA A 705 -15.91 37.62 -6.54
CA ALA A 705 -16.19 38.23 -5.24
C ALA A 705 -17.01 39.53 -5.36
N VAL A 706 -18.08 39.67 -4.58
CA VAL A 706 -18.89 40.90 -4.52
C VAL A 706 -18.47 41.76 -3.33
N VAL A 707 -18.18 43.05 -3.57
CA VAL A 707 -17.79 43.99 -2.50
C VAL A 707 -19.02 44.51 -1.77
N GLY A 708 -18.96 44.52 -0.44
CA GLY A 708 -19.98 45.14 0.39
C GLY A 708 -19.87 44.69 1.85
N SER A 709 -20.73 45.24 2.71
CA SER A 709 -20.69 45.01 4.16
C SER A 709 -21.63 43.90 4.65
N ASN A 710 -22.37 43.24 3.75
CA ASN A 710 -23.32 42.21 4.12
C ASN A 710 -22.64 40.84 4.23
N PRO A 711 -23.20 39.90 5.01
CA PRO A 711 -22.67 38.54 5.10
C PRO A 711 -22.50 37.88 3.73
N GLY A 712 -21.37 37.21 3.53
CA GLY A 712 -21.02 36.61 2.23
C GLY A 712 -20.45 37.58 1.19
N GLN A 713 -20.40 38.88 1.47
CA GLN A 713 -19.68 39.88 0.67
C GLN A 713 -18.29 40.13 1.25
N TYR A 714 -17.39 40.62 0.42
CA TYR A 714 -16.00 40.91 0.82
C TYR A 714 -15.83 42.41 1.10
N PRO A 715 -15.11 42.78 2.17
CA PRO A 715 -14.62 44.14 2.37
C PRO A 715 -13.84 44.66 1.15
N ALA A 716 -14.01 45.94 0.84
CA ALA A 716 -13.40 46.57 -0.33
C ALA A 716 -11.86 46.56 -0.28
N ASP A 717 -11.30 46.72 0.92
CA ASP A 717 -9.88 46.64 1.22
C ASP A 717 -9.32 45.22 1.06
N ALA A 718 -10.05 44.19 1.49
CA ALA A 718 -9.67 42.79 1.28
C ALA A 718 -9.61 42.45 -0.22
N LYS A 719 -10.61 42.89 -0.99
CA LYS A 719 -10.62 42.71 -2.46
C LYS A 719 -9.48 43.48 -3.13
N SER A 720 -9.22 44.71 -2.70
CA SER A 720 -8.07 45.50 -3.18
C SER A 720 -6.73 44.82 -2.85
N ALA A 721 -6.57 44.24 -1.67
CA ALA A 721 -5.36 43.54 -1.25
C ALA A 721 -5.11 42.28 -2.11
N LEU A 722 -6.15 41.50 -2.44
CA LEU A 722 -6.02 40.38 -3.37
C LEU A 722 -5.63 40.85 -4.78
N GLN A 723 -6.21 41.94 -5.29
CA GLN A 723 -5.81 42.50 -6.59
C GLN A 723 -4.35 42.94 -6.61
N GLN A 724 -3.86 43.53 -5.52
CA GLN A 724 -2.46 43.94 -5.40
C GLN A 724 -1.53 42.72 -5.41
N ALA A 725 -1.90 41.65 -4.70
CA ALA A 725 -1.14 40.39 -4.71
C ALA A 725 -1.13 39.72 -6.10
N ILE A 726 -2.26 39.70 -6.80
CA ILE A 726 -2.35 39.18 -8.18
C ILE A 726 -1.49 40.02 -9.13
N THR A 727 -1.50 41.35 -8.98
CA THR A 727 -0.68 42.27 -9.78
C THR A 727 0.81 42.05 -9.54
N ALA A 728 1.22 41.91 -8.27
CA ALA A 728 2.60 41.63 -7.89
C ALA A 728 3.08 40.27 -8.43
N ALA A 729 2.26 39.23 -8.28
CA ALA A 729 2.54 37.90 -8.83
C ALA A 729 2.65 37.92 -10.36
N SER A 730 1.78 38.68 -11.04
CA SER A 730 1.81 38.85 -12.50
C SER A 730 3.04 39.62 -12.97
N ALA A 731 3.51 40.62 -12.21
CA ALA A 731 4.74 41.34 -12.50
C ALA A 731 5.97 40.43 -12.41
N VAL A 732 6.03 39.55 -11.40
CA VAL A 732 7.09 38.54 -11.27
C VAL A 732 7.02 37.52 -12.40
N ARG A 733 5.83 37.01 -12.73
CA ARG A 733 5.64 36.08 -13.87
C ARG A 733 6.10 36.68 -15.20
N ASN A 734 5.76 37.94 -15.45
CA ASN A 734 6.05 38.62 -16.72
C ASN A 734 7.49 39.15 -16.79
N ASN A 735 8.23 39.16 -15.67
CA ASN A 735 9.63 39.52 -15.67
C ASN A 735 10.45 38.38 -16.28
N ALA A 736 10.97 38.60 -17.49
CA ALA A 736 11.82 37.63 -18.18
C ALA A 736 13.10 37.26 -17.40
N ALA A 737 13.55 38.14 -16.49
CA ALA A 737 14.72 37.94 -15.65
C ALA A 737 14.40 37.38 -14.24
N ALA A 738 13.12 37.08 -13.93
CA ALA A 738 12.75 36.52 -12.63
C ALA A 738 13.36 35.12 -12.42
N THR A 739 13.96 34.93 -11.25
CA THR A 739 14.52 33.65 -10.78
C THR A 739 13.42 32.69 -10.31
N GLN A 740 13.71 31.38 -10.25
CA GLN A 740 12.75 30.41 -9.72
C GLN A 740 12.38 30.68 -8.24
N GLN A 741 13.30 31.21 -7.45
CA GLN A 741 13.00 31.62 -6.07
C GLN A 741 12.01 32.79 -6.03
N GLU A 742 12.14 33.77 -6.92
CA GLU A 742 11.17 34.86 -7.04
C GLU A 742 9.80 34.36 -7.50
N LEU A 743 9.77 33.38 -8.43
CA LEU A 743 8.53 32.71 -8.84
C LEU A 743 7.87 31.96 -7.67
N ASN A 744 8.63 31.17 -6.90
CA ASN A 744 8.14 30.41 -5.75
C ASN A 744 7.69 31.33 -4.59
N ASN A 745 8.43 32.40 -4.34
CA ASN A 745 8.05 33.44 -3.38
C ASN A 745 6.75 34.13 -3.80
N ALA A 746 6.59 34.42 -5.11
CA ALA A 746 5.36 34.99 -5.65
C ALA A 746 4.17 34.02 -5.53
N ILE A 747 4.37 32.71 -5.75
CA ILE A 747 3.35 31.67 -5.52
C ILE A 747 2.94 31.65 -4.05
N THR A 748 3.92 31.62 -3.13
CA THR A 748 3.66 31.58 -1.69
C THR A 748 2.92 32.82 -1.21
N ALA A 749 3.37 34.01 -1.65
CA ALA A 749 2.72 35.28 -1.31
C ALA A 749 1.30 35.37 -1.87
N LEU A 750 1.09 34.95 -3.12
CA LEU A 750 -0.24 34.92 -3.75
C LEU A 750 -1.17 33.92 -3.04
N THR A 751 -0.67 32.75 -2.66
CA THR A 751 -1.42 31.72 -1.93
C THR A 751 -1.85 32.23 -0.56
N ASN A 752 -0.95 32.87 0.18
CA ASN A 752 -1.27 33.50 1.45
C ASN A 752 -2.31 34.61 1.29
N ALA A 753 -2.18 35.46 0.26
CA ALA A 753 -3.16 36.50 -0.02
C ALA A 753 -4.54 35.93 -0.40
N VAL A 754 -4.59 34.84 -1.17
CA VAL A 754 -5.83 34.11 -1.48
C VAL A 754 -6.47 33.56 -0.21
N ASN A 755 -5.70 32.99 0.70
CA ASN A 755 -6.21 32.47 1.97
C ASN A 755 -6.73 33.59 2.88
N ILE A 756 -5.98 34.70 3.01
CA ILE A 756 -6.43 35.90 3.73
C ILE A 756 -7.73 36.44 3.11
N PHE A 757 -7.80 36.52 1.78
CA PHE A 757 -8.98 37.00 1.08
C PHE A 757 -10.20 36.09 1.31
N LYS A 758 -10.05 34.77 1.17
CA LYS A 758 -11.11 33.78 1.45
C LYS A 758 -11.64 33.90 2.88
N ASN A 759 -10.75 34.24 3.83
CA ASN A 759 -11.08 34.39 5.25
C ASN A 759 -11.60 35.78 5.61
N ALA A 760 -11.51 36.77 4.72
CA ALA A 760 -11.97 38.14 4.94
C ALA A 760 -13.45 38.34 4.58
N VAL A 761 -14.16 37.31 4.12
CA VAL A 761 -15.59 37.39 3.83
C VAL A 761 -16.34 37.85 5.09
N ASN A 762 -17.21 38.85 4.95
CA ASN A 762 -17.93 39.40 6.09
C ASN A 762 -18.78 38.30 6.74
N PRO A 763 -18.59 38.02 8.04
CA PRO A 763 -19.28 36.94 8.71
C PRO A 763 -20.74 37.33 9.02
N SER A 764 -21.62 36.34 9.01
CA SER A 764 -22.85 36.35 9.81
C SER A 764 -22.49 35.93 11.24
N VAL A 765 -22.50 36.88 12.19
CA VAL A 765 -22.10 36.65 13.60
C VAL A 765 -23.33 36.21 14.41
N PRO A 766 -23.22 35.18 15.27
CA PRO A 766 -22.72 35.37 16.64
C PRO A 766 -21.40 34.65 16.93
N THR A 767 -20.56 35.28 17.77
CA THR A 767 -19.21 34.85 18.17
C THR A 767 -19.20 33.50 18.91
N VAL A 768 -18.33 32.57 18.48
CA VAL A 768 -17.97 31.38 19.28
C VAL A 768 -16.98 31.79 20.38
N PRO A 769 -17.24 31.46 21.66
CA PRO A 769 -16.29 31.72 22.75
C PRO A 769 -14.99 30.91 22.57
N ALA A 770 -13.84 31.48 22.95
CA ALA A 770 -12.57 30.75 22.96
C ALA A 770 -12.65 29.48 23.82
N GLU A 771 -12.04 28.40 23.34
CA GLU A 771 -11.98 27.10 24.01
C GLU A 771 -11.01 27.19 25.20
N LYS A 772 -11.54 27.03 26.43
CA LYS A 772 -10.78 27.25 27.68
C LYS A 772 -10.47 25.96 28.43
N ALA A 773 -10.79 24.78 27.89
CA ALA A 773 -10.65 23.51 28.60
C ALA A 773 -9.19 23.25 29.03
N ALA A 774 -8.23 23.45 28.14
CA ALA A 774 -6.80 23.33 28.45
C ALA A 774 -6.34 24.32 29.53
N LEU A 775 -6.77 25.59 29.44
CA LEU A 775 -6.49 26.62 30.45
C LEU A 775 -7.14 26.30 31.81
N VAL A 776 -8.36 25.76 31.81
CA VAL A 776 -9.07 25.32 33.02
C VAL A 776 -8.35 24.15 33.68
N ASN A 777 -7.89 23.18 32.89
CA ASN A 777 -7.11 22.05 33.39
C ASN A 777 -5.76 22.51 33.95
N ALA A 778 -5.07 23.42 33.26
CA ALA A 778 -3.82 24.01 33.75
C ALA A 778 -4.01 24.82 35.03
N ILE A 779 -5.08 25.63 35.14
CA ILE A 779 -5.45 26.34 36.37
C ILE A 779 -5.76 25.36 37.50
N THR A 780 -6.47 24.27 37.21
CA THR A 780 -6.82 23.25 38.21
C THR A 780 -5.58 22.52 38.70
N ALA A 781 -4.66 22.15 37.80
CA ALA A 781 -3.38 21.53 38.14
C ALA A 781 -2.50 22.48 38.97
N ALA A 782 -2.39 23.75 38.56
CA ALA A 782 -1.64 24.78 39.26
C ALA A 782 -2.23 25.10 40.64
N GLN A 783 -3.56 25.21 40.75
CA GLN A 783 -4.26 25.46 42.00
C GLN A 783 -4.12 24.27 42.94
N SER A 784 -4.25 23.04 42.43
CA SER A 784 -4.02 21.82 43.22
C SER A 784 -2.57 21.72 43.70
N LEU A 785 -1.60 22.18 42.89
CA LEU A 785 -0.19 22.25 43.28
C LEU A 785 0.06 23.35 44.32
N TYR A 786 -0.57 24.51 44.16
CA TYR A 786 -0.52 25.61 45.12
C TYR A 786 -1.15 25.24 46.46
N ASP A 787 -2.31 24.58 46.46
CA ASP A 787 -3.07 24.22 47.65
C ASP A 787 -2.38 23.10 48.44
N ARG A 788 -1.80 22.10 47.75
CA ARG A 788 -1.03 21.03 48.40
C ARG A 788 0.34 21.50 48.88
N SER A 789 0.89 22.57 48.30
CA SER A 789 2.21 23.10 48.70
C SER A 789 2.13 23.76 50.06
N THR A 790 3.08 23.47 50.95
CA THR A 790 3.21 24.17 52.23
C THR A 790 4.28 25.24 52.12
N THR A 791 4.02 26.46 52.60
CA THR A 791 5.03 27.51 52.64
C THR A 791 6.04 27.23 53.73
N GLY A 792 7.33 27.31 53.41
CA GLY A 792 8.39 27.33 54.41
C GLY A 792 9.74 26.99 53.82
N ASP A 793 10.69 26.72 54.70
CA ASP A 793 12.10 26.48 54.39
C ASP A 793 12.55 25.04 54.65
N LYS A 794 11.59 24.14 54.98
CA LYS A 794 11.82 22.72 55.25
C LYS A 794 11.62 21.85 54.02
N ILE A 795 12.17 20.65 54.04
CA ILE A 795 12.12 19.70 52.93
C ILE A 795 10.67 19.41 52.53
N GLY A 796 10.38 19.35 51.23
CA GLY A 796 9.02 19.16 50.74
C GLY A 796 8.15 20.44 50.75
N GLN A 797 8.64 21.55 51.30
CA GLN A 797 7.97 22.86 51.29
C GLN A 797 8.48 23.74 50.15
N TYR A 798 7.77 24.85 49.92
CA TYR A 798 8.13 25.85 48.92
C TYR A 798 8.35 27.22 49.58
N PRO A 799 9.35 27.99 49.14
CA PRO A 799 9.55 29.37 49.57
C PRO A 799 8.32 30.25 49.34
N ALA A 800 8.11 31.23 50.22
CA ALA A 800 6.94 32.10 50.19
C ALA A 800 6.85 32.95 48.90
N ASP A 801 7.98 33.36 48.36
CA ASP A 801 8.09 34.11 47.09
C ASP A 801 7.75 33.23 45.88
N ALA A 802 8.23 31.98 45.84
CA ALA A 802 7.87 31.00 44.81
C ALA A 802 6.37 30.72 44.80
N LYS A 803 5.77 30.51 45.99
CA LYS A 803 4.33 30.28 46.12
C LYS A 803 3.54 31.52 45.73
N SER A 804 4.02 32.71 46.06
CA SER A 804 3.41 33.98 45.62
C SER A 804 3.49 34.17 44.10
N ALA A 805 4.59 33.80 43.46
CA ALA A 805 4.74 33.86 42.01
C ALA A 805 3.79 32.89 41.28
N LEU A 806 3.63 31.65 41.78
CA LEU A 806 2.64 30.72 41.23
C LEU A 806 1.20 31.23 41.46
N LYS A 807 0.90 31.80 42.64
CA LYS A 807 -0.40 32.44 42.90
C LYS A 807 -0.72 33.53 41.88
N LEU A 808 0.26 34.38 41.59
CA LEU A 808 0.13 35.48 40.63
C LEU A 808 -0.08 34.95 39.20
N ALA A 809 0.64 33.90 38.80
CA ALA A 809 0.44 33.24 37.51
C ALA A 809 -0.95 32.61 37.39
N ILE A 810 -1.43 31.96 38.45
CA ILE A 810 -2.80 31.43 38.55
C ILE A 810 -3.83 32.55 38.42
N GLN A 811 -3.65 33.66 39.12
CA GLN A 811 -4.53 34.82 39.07
C GLN A 811 -4.57 35.44 37.66
N ASN A 812 -3.42 35.59 37.00
CA ASN A 812 -3.36 36.09 35.63
C ASN A 812 -4.05 35.16 34.64
N ALA A 813 -3.88 33.84 34.79
CA ALA A 813 -4.59 32.84 33.98
C ALA A 813 -6.11 32.86 34.25
N GLN A 814 -6.54 33.07 35.50
CA GLN A 814 -7.95 33.21 35.88
C GLN A 814 -8.60 34.44 35.25
N VAL A 815 -7.87 35.56 35.10
CA VAL A 815 -8.36 36.75 34.40
C VAL A 815 -8.70 36.43 32.93
N ILE A 816 -7.84 35.67 32.24
CA ILE A 816 -8.08 35.26 30.84
C ILE A 816 -9.21 34.21 30.76
N LYS A 817 -9.24 33.24 31.68
CA LYS A 817 -10.34 32.26 31.79
C LYS A 817 -11.69 32.97 31.97
N ASN A 818 -11.76 34.02 32.79
CA ASN A 818 -13.00 34.72 33.10
C ASN A 818 -13.37 35.81 32.07
N SER A 819 -12.47 36.14 31.14
CA SER A 819 -12.73 37.14 30.10
C SER A 819 -13.65 36.57 29.01
N ALA A 820 -14.83 37.17 28.85
CA ALA A 820 -15.80 36.78 27.83
C ALA A 820 -15.36 37.11 26.38
N SER A 821 -14.34 37.97 26.22
CA SER A 821 -13.81 38.41 24.93
C SER A 821 -12.39 37.90 24.63
N ALA A 822 -11.88 36.95 25.43
CA ALA A 822 -10.56 36.38 25.20
C ALA A 822 -10.51 35.66 23.85
N THR A 823 -9.47 35.92 23.06
CA THR A 823 -9.21 35.20 21.80
C THR A 823 -8.52 33.87 22.08
N GLN A 824 -8.58 32.89 21.16
CA GLN A 824 -7.92 31.59 21.36
C GLN A 824 -6.41 31.76 21.58
N ALA A 825 -5.75 32.66 20.82
CA ALA A 825 -4.34 32.97 21.02
C ALA A 825 -4.02 33.51 22.43
N GLN A 826 -4.93 34.29 23.04
CA GLN A 826 -4.78 34.75 24.42
C GLN A 826 -4.94 33.61 25.43
N VAL A 827 -5.85 32.66 25.15
CA VAL A 827 -6.03 31.45 25.97
C VAL A 827 -4.81 30.53 25.88
N ASP A 828 -4.26 30.34 24.68
CA ASP A 828 -3.08 29.49 24.45
C ASP A 828 -1.83 30.10 25.10
N ALA A 829 -1.63 31.42 24.95
CA ALA A 829 -0.53 32.14 25.59
C ALA A 829 -0.63 32.12 27.12
N ALA A 830 -1.85 32.25 27.68
CA ALA A 830 -2.09 32.13 29.11
C ALA A 830 -1.81 30.71 29.62
N THR A 831 -2.17 29.68 28.84
CA THR A 831 -1.91 28.28 29.15
C THR A 831 -0.41 27.98 29.15
N ALA A 832 0.32 28.41 28.12
CA ALA A 832 1.78 28.24 28.04
C ALA A 832 2.52 28.98 29.16
N SER A 833 2.08 30.21 29.50
CA SER A 833 2.65 31.01 30.59
C SER A 833 2.41 30.36 31.96
N LEU A 834 1.20 29.84 32.20
CA LEU A 834 0.88 29.14 33.43
C LEU A 834 1.67 27.83 33.56
N ASN A 835 1.78 27.05 32.48
CA ASN A 835 2.58 25.82 32.47
C ASN A 835 4.07 26.11 32.74
N SER A 836 4.61 27.19 32.18
CA SER A 836 5.97 27.64 32.47
C SER A 836 6.14 28.06 33.94
N ALA A 837 5.14 28.72 34.52
CA ALA A 837 5.15 29.07 35.94
C ALA A 837 5.01 27.85 36.87
N ILE A 838 4.24 26.84 36.48
CA ILE A 838 4.17 25.54 37.18
C ILE A 838 5.54 24.88 37.16
N ALA A 839 6.19 24.79 35.98
CA ALA A 839 7.51 24.20 35.84
C ALA A 839 8.54 24.93 36.70
N LEU A 840 8.56 26.27 36.65
CA LEU A 840 9.44 27.08 37.49
C LEU A 840 9.15 26.89 38.98
N PHE A 841 7.89 26.86 39.39
CA PHE A 841 7.51 26.63 40.79
C PHE A 841 8.00 25.27 41.29
N GLN A 842 7.88 24.22 40.49
CA GLN A 842 8.37 22.88 40.83
C GLN A 842 9.89 22.85 41.09
N THR A 843 10.68 23.68 40.39
CA THR A 843 12.14 23.83 40.67
C THR A 843 12.47 24.51 42.00
N LYS A 844 11.48 25.13 42.66
CA LYS A 844 11.66 25.81 43.95
C LYS A 844 11.34 24.94 45.15
N LEU A 845 11.08 23.65 44.94
CA LEU A 845 10.91 22.68 46.03
C LEU A 845 12.17 22.67 46.90
N VAL A 846 12.00 22.81 48.21
CA VAL A 846 13.10 22.63 49.15
C VAL A 846 13.42 21.13 49.22
N SER A 847 14.55 20.74 48.65
CA SER A 847 15.11 19.39 48.67
C SER A 847 16.53 19.43 49.23
N LEU A 848 17.00 18.30 49.76
CA LEU A 848 18.40 18.12 50.18
C LEU A 848 19.32 17.73 49.01
N VAL A 849 18.72 17.40 47.86
CA VAL A 849 19.40 17.17 46.59
C VAL A 849 19.34 18.46 45.76
N PRO A 850 20.49 19.08 45.43
CA PRO A 850 20.50 20.33 44.66
C PRO A 850 19.78 20.18 43.31
N GLY A 851 18.76 21.00 43.07
CA GLY A 851 18.01 21.05 41.81
C GLY A 851 16.87 20.05 41.66
N ALA A 852 16.54 19.26 42.68
CA ALA A 852 15.44 18.30 42.59
C ALA A 852 14.05 18.99 42.57
N THR A 853 13.18 18.53 41.66
CA THR A 853 11.80 19.01 41.48
C THR A 853 10.75 18.17 42.21
N LYS A 854 11.16 17.07 42.83
CA LYS A 854 10.36 16.15 43.67
C LYS A 854 11.26 15.54 44.76
N ILE A 855 10.67 15.11 45.88
CA ILE A 855 11.39 14.37 46.93
C ILE A 855 11.64 12.94 46.46
N THR A 856 12.89 12.49 46.51
CA THR A 856 13.31 11.18 45.98
C THR A 856 13.99 10.33 47.05
N ILE A 857 14.28 9.06 46.74
CA ILE A 857 15.00 8.15 47.65
C ILE A 857 16.37 8.68 48.08
N GLN A 858 16.95 9.60 47.29
CA GLN A 858 18.19 10.28 47.62
C GLN A 858 18.01 11.25 48.80
N ASP A 859 16.90 11.99 48.87
CA ASP A 859 16.57 12.83 50.02
C ASP A 859 16.39 12.00 51.29
N LEU A 860 15.64 10.89 51.18
CA LEU A 860 15.45 9.96 52.30
C LEU A 860 16.78 9.36 52.78
N SER A 861 17.65 8.99 51.84
CA SER A 861 18.99 8.48 52.14
C SER A 861 19.84 9.50 52.89
N ILE A 862 19.80 10.78 52.50
CA ILE A 862 20.52 11.86 53.20
C ILE A 862 19.96 12.02 54.62
N ILE A 863 18.64 12.07 54.79
CA ILE A 863 17.98 12.27 56.10
C ILE A 863 18.26 11.12 57.05
N SER A 864 18.24 9.88 56.55
CA SER A 864 18.47 8.68 57.37
C SER A 864 19.84 8.69 58.07
N LYS A 865 20.86 9.27 57.44
CA LYS A 865 22.22 9.41 58.01
C LYS A 865 22.26 10.25 59.29
N TYR A 866 21.30 11.17 59.45
CA TYR A 866 21.25 12.12 60.56
C TYR A 866 20.13 11.79 61.56
N TYR A 867 19.58 10.58 61.51
CA TYR A 867 18.58 10.12 62.48
C TYR A 867 19.09 10.27 63.93
N GLY A 868 18.30 10.92 64.78
CA GLY A 868 18.63 11.21 66.18
C GLY A 868 19.54 12.44 66.40
N VAL A 869 19.97 13.14 65.35
CA VAL A 869 20.71 14.41 65.47
C VAL A 869 19.77 15.51 65.94
N THR A 870 20.22 16.32 66.90
CA THR A 870 19.47 17.40 67.54
C THR A 870 19.95 18.80 67.12
N SER A 871 19.15 19.81 67.43
CA SER A 871 19.45 21.23 67.16
C SER A 871 20.69 21.79 67.86
N THR A 872 21.23 21.05 68.84
CA THR A 872 22.47 21.40 69.54
C THR A 872 23.72 20.76 68.95
N ASP A 873 23.57 19.83 68.01
CA ASP A 873 24.70 19.10 67.43
C ASP A 873 25.42 19.91 66.33
N PRO A 874 26.75 19.81 66.20
CA PRO A 874 27.54 20.64 65.29
C PRO A 874 27.17 20.51 63.80
N ASN A 875 26.56 19.40 63.42
CA ASN A 875 26.14 19.09 62.05
C ASN A 875 24.67 19.46 61.77
N TRP A 876 23.95 20.05 62.74
CA TRP A 876 22.54 20.41 62.60
C TRP A 876 22.26 21.30 61.38
N SER A 877 23.13 22.26 61.09
CA SER A 877 22.95 23.18 59.95
C SER A 877 22.89 22.47 58.58
N GLN A 878 23.42 21.25 58.47
CA GLN A 878 23.40 20.45 57.25
C GLN A 878 22.06 19.73 57.03
N ILE A 879 21.27 19.55 58.10
CA ILE A 879 20.05 18.72 58.06
C ILE A 879 18.82 19.41 58.66
N SER A 880 18.95 20.60 59.23
CA SER A 880 17.86 21.34 59.89
C SER A 880 16.65 21.61 58.98
N LYS A 881 16.80 21.50 57.66
CA LYS A 881 15.69 21.56 56.69
C LYS A 881 14.82 20.30 56.72
N ALA A 882 15.31 19.16 57.19
CA ALA A 882 14.54 17.94 57.32
C ALA A 882 13.71 17.86 58.60
N ASP A 883 13.91 18.76 59.58
CA ASP A 883 13.08 18.84 60.78
C ASP A 883 11.67 19.37 60.44
N LEU A 884 10.85 18.46 59.91
CA LEU A 884 9.49 18.74 59.42
C LEU A 884 8.53 19.18 60.53
N PHE A 885 8.85 18.87 61.79
CA PHE A 885 7.97 19.11 62.93
C PHE A 885 8.47 20.23 63.86
N GLY A 886 9.67 20.78 63.62
CA GLY A 886 10.26 21.84 64.43
C GLY A 886 10.63 21.37 65.84
N GLU A 887 10.85 20.06 66.00
CA GLU A 887 11.12 19.42 67.30
C GLU A 887 12.59 19.58 67.71
N GLY A 888 13.44 20.09 66.81
CA GLY A 888 14.87 20.22 67.03
C GLY A 888 15.57 18.86 67.03
N GLU A 889 15.01 17.85 66.36
CA GLU A 889 15.55 16.50 66.22
C GLU A 889 15.09 15.85 64.88
N ILE A 890 15.96 15.09 64.22
CA ILE A 890 15.57 14.23 63.08
C ILE A 890 15.03 12.90 63.61
N SER A 891 13.74 12.87 63.89
CA SER A 891 13.04 11.72 64.47
C SER A 891 12.55 10.71 63.43
N ILE A 892 12.04 9.57 63.88
CA ILE A 892 11.60 8.47 62.98
C ILE A 892 10.37 8.91 62.17
N ARG A 893 9.59 9.83 62.74
CA ARG A 893 8.46 10.46 62.09
C ARG A 893 8.91 11.25 60.86
N VAL A 894 10.06 11.93 60.92
CA VAL A 894 10.63 12.67 59.79
C VAL A 894 10.97 11.72 58.63
N LEU A 895 11.65 10.60 58.89
CA LEU A 895 12.02 9.63 57.86
C LEU A 895 10.78 8.97 57.22
N ALA A 896 9.78 8.60 58.04
CA ALA A 896 8.55 7.97 57.56
C ALA A 896 7.74 8.91 56.64
N SER A 897 7.69 10.20 56.97
CA SER A 897 7.01 11.19 56.14
C SER A 897 7.68 11.42 54.79
N VAL A 898 9.01 11.34 54.72
CA VAL A 898 9.76 11.50 53.46
C VAL A 898 9.69 10.25 52.57
N ALA A 899 9.73 9.04 53.14
CA ALA A 899 9.62 7.78 52.39
C ALA A 899 8.30 7.64 51.62
N GLN A 900 7.20 8.13 52.19
CA GLN A 900 5.88 8.14 51.55
C GLN A 900 5.82 9.07 50.32
N MET A 901 6.72 10.03 50.18
CA MET A 901 6.74 10.98 49.05
C MET A 901 7.40 10.42 47.77
N ILE A 902 8.03 9.24 47.81
CA ILE A 902 9.05 8.81 46.83
C ILE A 902 8.60 7.72 45.84
N ILE A 903 7.60 6.90 46.17
CA ILE A 903 7.24 5.65 45.45
C ILE A 903 6.49 5.89 44.10
N GLY A 904 6.50 7.12 43.56
CA GLY A 904 5.63 7.52 42.45
C GLY A 904 6.04 7.18 41.00
N ASP A 905 7.32 7.07 40.64
CA ASP A 905 7.73 7.00 39.22
C ASP A 905 8.81 5.93 38.95
N TRP A 906 8.41 4.79 38.38
CA TRP A 906 9.27 3.61 38.13
C TRP A 906 9.50 3.31 36.61
N TYR A 907 9.58 4.31 35.72
CA TYR A 907 9.45 4.01 34.28
C TYR A 907 10.35 4.76 33.31
N VAL A 908 11.64 4.92 33.57
CA VAL A 908 12.57 5.31 32.48
C VAL A 908 13.87 4.53 32.61
N ASN A 909 13.99 3.47 31.82
CA ASN A 909 15.24 3.08 31.18
C ASN A 909 14.89 2.73 29.74
#